data_AF-S9W4A0-F1
#
_entry.id   AF-S9W4A0-F1
#
_cell.length_a   1.000
_cell.length_b   1.000
_cell.length_c   1.000
_cell.angle_alpha   90.00
_cell.angle_beta   90.00
_cell.angle_gamma   90.00
#
_symmetry.space_group_name_H-M   'P 1'
#
loop_
_entity.id
_entity.type
_entity.pdbx_description
1 polymer ?
#
loop_
_entity_poly.entity_id
_entity_poly.type
_entity_poly.pdbx_seq_one_letter_code
_entity_poly.pdbx_strand_id
1 'polypeptide(L)'
;MYTDYIMDKMKTDLNDLYSFIKEADKGLEVEVLDGDVESLKSVMRWIRDCRKKNTDVMGKDETGETGGMFPPIQSAIRMLKTHASTSPDVEAELAKIEKIEELRKPAPEQWVALNKKALNARAQNSIVQDRETEKVKGSVSAFEIKLKKEVAIFHQNALFTYNIDRNGVYEEIDRVYAHLMELQDEGRELQNLQDLFDLAPSQFKEIRECRQELMLLKQVWDLYFHVISQFSDWMRATFKDADVAYYEDECKKISKQLQHQPMKVKGWDVYKGVDEQVRNMRTSLPLCESLSSPSMRPRHWQELVTTTKQSGTIDPDAKDFTLERLFALGLHNYSDDVSNIVEKADKELRIERNLTKIIDAWENLYFTYSMDETVNCQLLGAVDDVVEQLENDNNALSSMLSDRFVQYFYDKVLGWQKMLGTIDTCTTKWVDSQRQWQNLYPIFVLSEDIRVQLPEDAKNFVKADEVFRLLMSKAHKYTKVTEVICSDNLKDDIGRNEELEQTLNYVQDILAQCEKSLADYLETKRKIFPRFFFVSDTDLIDILSKGSDPRAVMVHMSKIIDSVDYFTFDDNPYESTGEKDVWEMVSIQGEKVALGESYTCDGPVEVWLEGLVRCMKRAMRLHIKESNSSYIEKPRNEWIYQYPCQAVIVSSRIWFTTEVHQAFSQIEEGNDMGMKDLLKNQKSQLDSLIKEVLLDRTSQARKMLVHLITIDVHNRDIVQTMVDERIDAVEAFSWQSQLRYYWDEQKGNEIRIADADFINDYEYIGLCGCLVITKLTDRCYITLTQALRLNQGGAPAGPAGTGKTETTKDLARNMGIACYVFNCSDQMNYITLGQIFKGLAMSGSWGCFDEFNRISIEVLSVVATQVGSILNALKEHKERFRFMDEEITLHRSVGMWITMNPGYAGRTE
;
A
#
# COMPACT_ATOMS: atom_id res chain seq x y z
N MET A 1 -48.55 34.61 75.83
CA MET A 1 -47.44 35.11 74.98
C MET A 1 -47.94 35.71 73.66
N TYR A 2 -48.51 34.92 72.73
CA TYR A 2 -49.06 35.49 71.48
C TYR A 2 -50.29 36.38 71.70
N THR A 3 -51.17 36.03 72.62
CA THR A 3 -52.30 36.87 73.05
C THR A 3 -51.83 38.19 73.67
N ASP A 4 -50.87 38.13 74.59
CA ASP A 4 -50.26 39.31 75.21
C ASP A 4 -49.58 40.21 74.18
N TYR A 5 -48.82 39.64 73.24
CA TYR A 5 -48.18 40.39 72.15
C TYR A 5 -49.20 41.11 71.27
N ILE A 6 -50.31 40.45 70.91
CA ILE A 6 -51.37 41.05 70.10
C ILE A 6 -52.05 42.19 70.87
N MET A 7 -52.32 42.00 72.17
CA MET A 7 -52.91 43.04 73.02
C MET A 7 -51.98 44.24 73.19
N ASP A 8 -50.70 44.03 73.47
CA ASP A 8 -49.71 45.10 73.59
C ASP A 8 -49.47 45.82 72.26
N LYS A 9 -49.45 45.10 71.13
CA LYS A 9 -49.34 45.71 69.81
C LYS A 9 -50.52 46.64 69.51
N MET A 10 -51.76 46.19 69.70
CA MET A 10 -52.94 47.05 69.49
C MET A 10 -52.94 48.29 70.38
N LYS A 11 -52.52 48.11 71.64
CA LYS A 11 -52.43 49.21 72.59
C LYS A 11 -51.36 50.22 72.18
N THR A 12 -50.21 49.74 71.71
CA THR A 12 -49.11 50.58 71.22
C THR A 12 -49.54 51.32 69.96
N ASP A 13 -50.09 50.62 68.97
CA ASP A 13 -50.56 51.19 67.71
C ASP A 13 -51.61 52.31 67.96
N LEU A 14 -52.58 52.08 68.85
CA LEU A 14 -53.59 53.11 69.22
C LEU A 14 -52.97 54.28 69.98
N ASN A 15 -52.03 54.04 70.90
CA ASN A 15 -51.34 55.10 71.62
C ASN A 15 -50.48 55.97 70.69
N ASP A 16 -49.82 55.36 69.71
CA ASP A 16 -49.02 56.04 68.68
C ASP A 16 -49.90 56.87 67.73
N LEU A 17 -51.14 56.41 67.48
CA LEU A 17 -52.12 57.20 66.77
C LEU A 17 -52.54 58.43 67.60
N TYR A 18 -52.83 58.25 68.88
CA TYR A 18 -53.20 59.36 69.77
C TYR A 18 -52.07 60.37 69.99
N SER A 19 -50.81 59.91 70.12
CA SER A 19 -49.66 60.80 70.23
C SER A 19 -49.50 61.63 68.96
N PHE A 20 -49.60 61.01 67.79
CA PHE A 20 -49.58 61.70 66.50
C PHE A 20 -50.74 62.69 66.38
N ILE A 21 -51.98 62.30 66.75
CA ILE A 21 -53.12 63.20 66.69
C ILE A 21 -52.85 64.44 67.55
N LYS A 22 -52.31 64.27 68.76
CA LYS A 22 -52.01 65.38 69.67
C LYS A 22 -50.91 66.31 69.15
N GLU A 23 -49.87 65.75 68.51
CA GLU A 23 -48.78 66.54 67.94
C GLU A 23 -49.21 67.27 66.67
N ALA A 24 -49.90 66.59 65.77
CA ALA A 24 -50.46 67.18 64.55
C ALA A 24 -51.50 68.25 64.87
N ASP A 25 -52.35 68.04 65.89
CA ASP A 25 -53.35 69.02 66.30
C ASP A 25 -52.70 70.33 66.78
N LYS A 26 -51.60 70.26 67.52
CA LYS A 26 -50.77 71.43 67.89
C LYS A 26 -50.06 72.04 66.69
N GLY A 27 -49.52 71.22 65.79
CA GLY A 27 -48.80 71.67 64.60
C GLY A 27 -49.68 72.40 63.59
N LEU A 28 -50.97 72.03 63.51
CA LEU A 28 -51.97 72.66 62.64
C LEU A 28 -52.57 73.95 63.24
N GLU A 29 -52.33 74.25 64.53
CA GLU A 29 -52.77 75.49 65.19
C GLU A 29 -51.78 76.65 65.03
N VAL A 30 -50.59 76.40 64.47
CA VAL A 30 -49.61 77.45 64.23
C VAL A 30 -50.14 78.44 63.20
N GLU A 31 -50.33 79.70 63.58
CA GLU A 31 -50.72 80.76 62.66
C GLU A 31 -49.62 81.02 61.63
N VAL A 32 -50.00 80.98 60.34
CA VAL A 32 -49.09 81.32 59.24
C VAL A 32 -49.16 82.82 58.98
N LEU A 33 -48.10 83.54 59.32
CA LEU A 33 -47.96 84.96 59.03
C LEU A 33 -47.40 85.14 57.61
N ASP A 34 -47.96 86.10 56.86
CA ASP A 34 -47.52 86.41 55.51
C ASP A 34 -46.05 86.91 55.53
N GLY A 35 -45.14 86.12 54.93
CA GLY A 35 -43.70 86.38 54.90
C GLY A 35 -42.80 85.42 55.70
N ASP A 36 -43.36 84.57 56.57
CA ASP A 36 -42.60 83.54 57.29
C ASP A 36 -42.71 82.17 56.60
N VAL A 37 -41.73 81.87 55.75
CA VAL A 37 -41.66 80.63 54.97
C VAL A 37 -41.44 79.39 55.87
N GLU A 38 -40.84 79.53 57.05
CA GLU A 38 -40.62 78.39 57.96
C GLU A 38 -41.92 77.96 58.65
N SER A 39 -42.75 78.92 59.06
CA SER A 39 -44.08 78.65 59.61
C SER A 39 -44.97 77.91 58.59
N LEU A 40 -44.96 78.35 57.32
CA LEU A 40 -45.67 77.70 56.23
C LEU A 40 -45.14 76.29 55.96
N LYS A 41 -43.82 76.10 55.89
CA LYS A 41 -43.21 74.76 55.70
C LYS A 41 -43.54 73.81 56.85
N SER A 42 -43.61 74.31 58.08
CA SER A 42 -43.99 73.53 59.26
C SER A 42 -45.46 73.05 59.19
N VAL A 43 -46.39 73.96 58.87
CA VAL A 43 -47.81 73.62 58.70
C VAL A 43 -48.03 72.70 57.50
N MET A 44 -47.37 72.96 56.37
CA MET A 44 -47.41 72.11 55.18
C MET A 44 -46.84 70.70 55.44
N ARG A 45 -45.81 70.60 56.28
CA ARG A 45 -45.27 69.31 56.72
C ARG A 45 -46.32 68.51 57.49
N TRP A 46 -47.04 69.13 58.43
CA TRP A 46 -48.13 68.45 59.15
C TRP A 46 -49.31 68.09 58.25
N ILE A 47 -49.68 68.94 57.27
CA ILE A 47 -50.70 68.64 56.26
C ILE A 47 -50.30 67.45 55.40
N ARG A 48 -49.04 67.40 54.95
CA ARG A 48 -48.47 66.29 54.18
C ARG A 48 -48.42 65.01 55.02
N ASP A 49 -47.95 65.09 56.26
CA ASP A 49 -47.79 63.94 57.15
C ASP A 49 -49.16 63.37 57.56
N CYS A 50 -50.17 64.22 57.80
CA CYS A 50 -51.56 63.78 57.99
C CYS A 50 -52.09 63.03 56.76
N ARG A 51 -51.80 63.53 55.55
CA ARG A 51 -52.24 62.87 54.30
C ARG A 51 -51.55 61.53 54.05
N LYS A 52 -50.23 61.47 54.23
CA LYS A 52 -49.46 60.21 54.09
C LYS A 52 -50.01 59.17 55.08
N LYS A 53 -50.19 59.56 56.34
CA LYS A 53 -50.70 58.69 57.41
C LYS A 53 -52.20 58.38 57.30
N ASN A 54 -52.99 59.18 56.57
CA ASN A 54 -54.40 58.90 56.30
C ASN A 54 -54.59 57.60 55.53
N THR A 55 -53.72 57.33 54.56
CA THR A 55 -53.69 56.07 53.81
C THR A 55 -53.49 54.86 54.73
N ASP A 56 -52.67 55.01 55.78
CA ASP A 56 -52.36 53.93 56.72
C ASP A 56 -53.50 53.74 57.75
N VAL A 57 -54.10 54.83 58.23
CA VAL A 57 -55.13 54.80 59.28
C VAL A 57 -56.50 54.39 58.74
N MET A 58 -56.94 54.97 57.61
CA MET A 58 -58.28 54.76 57.03
C MET A 58 -58.30 53.82 55.82
N GLY A 59 -57.14 53.45 55.28
CA GLY A 59 -57.06 52.70 54.02
C GLY A 59 -57.35 53.58 52.80
N LYS A 60 -57.37 52.96 51.61
CA LYS A 60 -57.56 53.69 50.33
C LYS A 60 -59.01 54.12 50.06
N ASP A 61 -59.98 53.53 50.75
CA ASP A 61 -61.41 53.83 50.59
C ASP A 61 -61.91 54.67 51.77
N GLU A 62 -62.40 55.89 51.49
CA GLU A 62 -62.81 56.89 52.49
C GLU A 62 -64.06 56.50 53.31
N THR A 63 -64.65 55.32 53.05
CA THR A 63 -65.86 54.82 53.71
C THR A 63 -65.59 53.93 54.92
N GLY A 64 -64.32 53.64 55.26
CA GLY A 64 -63.93 53.14 56.59
C GLY A 64 -64.40 51.72 56.98
N GLU A 65 -65.07 50.97 56.10
CA GLU A 65 -65.66 49.67 56.47
C GLU A 65 -64.80 48.44 56.11
N THR A 66 -63.81 48.54 55.22
CA THR A 66 -63.03 47.36 54.78
C THR A 66 -61.52 47.55 54.62
N GLY A 67 -60.96 48.69 55.02
CA GLY A 67 -59.51 48.95 54.95
C GLY A 67 -59.02 49.88 56.07
N GLY A 68 -57.72 49.82 56.39
CA GLY A 68 -57.08 50.67 57.40
C GLY A 68 -56.77 49.96 58.72
N MET A 69 -56.34 50.73 59.71
CA MET A 69 -55.86 50.26 61.01
C MET A 69 -56.99 49.73 61.92
N PHE A 70 -58.21 50.28 61.82
CA PHE A 70 -59.30 49.99 62.76
C PHE A 70 -60.04 48.65 62.53
N PRO A 71 -60.33 48.19 61.30
CA PRO A 71 -61.01 46.90 61.09
C PRO A 71 -60.20 45.67 61.54
N PRO A 72 -58.86 45.57 61.29
CA PRO A 72 -58.04 44.49 61.82
C PRO A 72 -58.05 44.43 63.35
N ILE A 73 -57.93 45.59 64.02
CA ILE A 73 -57.99 45.69 65.48
C ILE A 73 -59.35 45.18 65.99
N GLN A 74 -60.46 45.54 65.34
CA GLN A 74 -61.80 45.06 65.70
C GLN A 74 -61.95 43.55 65.53
N SER A 75 -61.45 42.99 64.42
CA SER A 75 -61.50 41.56 64.15
C SER A 75 -60.70 40.76 65.17
N ALA A 76 -59.54 41.28 65.56
CA ALA A 76 -58.65 40.62 66.49
C ALA A 76 -59.11 40.78 67.96
N ILE A 77 -59.80 41.88 68.33
CA ILE A 77 -60.56 41.95 69.59
C ILE A 77 -61.64 40.85 69.62
N ARG A 78 -62.40 40.66 68.54
CA ARG A 78 -63.43 39.60 68.47
C ARG A 78 -62.81 38.19 68.59
N MET A 79 -61.68 37.96 67.94
CA MET A 79 -60.91 36.71 68.06
C MET A 79 -60.40 36.50 69.49
N LEU A 80 -59.82 37.52 70.11
CA LEU A 80 -59.31 37.46 71.49
C LEU A 80 -60.43 37.19 72.49
N LYS A 81 -61.63 37.78 72.33
CA LYS A 81 -62.81 37.45 73.15
C LYS A 81 -63.20 35.98 73.03
N THR A 82 -63.17 35.44 71.81
CA THR A 82 -63.51 34.03 71.55
C THR A 82 -62.48 33.08 72.19
N HIS A 83 -61.19 33.41 72.11
CA HIS A 83 -60.12 32.63 72.75
C HIS A 83 -60.08 32.77 74.28
N ALA A 84 -60.35 33.96 74.82
CA ALA A 84 -60.44 34.19 76.26
C ALA A 84 -61.57 33.37 76.91
N SER A 85 -62.65 33.09 76.16
CA SER A 85 -63.78 32.24 76.58
C SER A 85 -63.40 30.77 76.84
N THR A 86 -62.26 30.31 76.33
CA THR A 86 -61.72 28.95 76.50
C THR A 86 -60.56 28.86 77.50
N SER A 87 -60.15 29.98 78.10
CA SER A 87 -59.08 30.04 79.10
C SER A 87 -59.62 29.73 80.51
N PRO A 88 -58.85 29.10 81.41
CA PRO A 88 -59.28 28.86 82.80
C PRO A 88 -59.49 30.13 83.64
N ASP A 89 -59.04 31.31 83.18
CA ASP A 89 -59.16 32.60 83.88
C ASP A 89 -59.90 33.65 83.01
N VAL A 90 -61.16 33.33 82.68
CA VAL A 90 -61.99 34.04 81.68
C VAL A 90 -62.24 35.52 82.04
N GLU A 91 -62.51 35.83 83.30
CA GLU A 91 -62.87 37.20 83.73
C GLU A 91 -61.71 38.19 83.60
N ALA A 92 -60.49 37.79 83.97
CA ALA A 92 -59.32 38.67 83.94
C ALA A 92 -58.88 39.00 82.50
N GLU A 93 -58.95 38.04 81.59
CA GLU A 93 -58.59 38.24 80.18
C GLU A 93 -59.65 39.07 79.43
N LEU A 94 -60.95 38.87 79.70
CA LEU A 94 -62.00 39.70 79.12
C LEU A 94 -61.89 41.17 79.56
N ALA A 95 -61.58 41.44 80.83
CA ALA A 95 -61.40 42.82 81.33
C ALA A 95 -60.23 43.56 80.67
N LYS A 96 -59.13 42.87 80.34
CA LYS A 96 -58.01 43.46 79.59
C LYS A 96 -58.41 43.80 78.14
N ILE A 97 -59.15 42.91 77.49
CA ILE A 97 -59.63 43.10 76.11
C ILE A 97 -60.63 44.26 76.04
N GLU A 98 -61.49 44.42 77.05
CA GLU A 98 -62.49 45.49 77.12
C GLU A 98 -61.85 46.88 77.23
N LYS A 99 -60.74 47.02 77.98
CA LYS A 99 -59.95 48.27 78.02
C LYS A 99 -59.40 48.68 76.64
N ILE A 100 -58.98 47.73 75.81
CA ILE A 100 -58.49 48.02 74.45
C ILE A 100 -59.67 48.44 73.55
N GLU A 101 -60.84 47.83 73.74
CA GLU A 101 -62.05 48.21 73.01
C GLU A 101 -62.55 49.62 73.39
N GLU A 102 -62.44 50.02 74.67
CA GLU A 102 -62.70 51.39 75.11
C GLU A 102 -61.76 52.40 74.46
N LEU A 103 -60.46 52.10 74.35
CA LEU A 103 -59.49 52.95 73.64
C LEU A 103 -59.75 53.03 72.14
N ARG A 104 -60.27 51.96 71.53
CA ARG A 104 -60.51 51.91 70.08
C ARG A 104 -61.77 52.68 69.66
N LYS A 105 -62.82 52.74 70.49
CA LYS A 105 -64.11 53.35 70.13
C LYS A 105 -64.02 54.83 69.67
N PRO A 106 -63.33 55.75 70.39
CA PRO A 106 -63.29 57.16 69.99
C PRO A 106 -62.17 57.49 68.97
N ALA A 107 -61.23 56.58 68.71
CA ALA A 107 -60.07 56.85 67.85
C ALA A 107 -60.42 57.23 66.40
N PRO A 108 -61.38 56.57 65.71
CA PRO A 108 -61.76 56.93 64.34
C PRO A 108 -62.34 58.34 64.24
N GLU A 109 -63.21 58.73 65.18
CA GLU A 109 -63.86 60.04 65.19
C GLU A 109 -62.84 61.17 65.40
N GLN A 110 -61.86 60.97 66.31
CA GLN A 110 -60.79 61.93 66.54
C GLN A 110 -59.85 62.07 65.33
N TRP A 111 -59.57 60.97 64.62
CA TRP A 111 -58.79 61.02 63.37
C TRP A 111 -59.51 61.81 62.27
N VAL A 112 -60.81 61.57 62.08
CA VAL A 112 -61.64 62.31 61.12
C VAL A 112 -61.69 63.80 61.48
N ALA A 113 -61.78 64.14 62.77
CA ALA A 113 -61.74 65.53 63.24
C ALA A 113 -60.41 66.22 62.92
N LEU A 114 -59.27 65.56 63.17
CA LEU A 114 -57.94 66.08 62.83
C LEU A 114 -57.78 66.30 61.32
N ASN A 115 -58.21 65.35 60.49
CA ASN A 115 -58.15 65.50 59.03
C ASN A 115 -59.02 66.65 58.53
N LYS A 116 -60.21 66.84 59.12
CA LYS A 116 -61.05 68.01 58.83
C LYS A 116 -60.34 69.32 59.20
N LYS A 117 -59.61 69.35 60.32
CA LYS A 117 -58.79 70.49 60.73
C LYS A 117 -57.62 70.73 59.76
N ALA A 118 -56.93 69.68 59.30
CA ALA A 118 -55.88 69.76 58.29
C ALA A 118 -56.38 70.31 56.95
N LEU A 119 -57.58 69.90 56.51
CA LEU A 119 -58.23 70.43 55.31
C LEU A 119 -58.59 71.92 55.46
N ASN A 120 -59.06 72.33 56.64
CA ASN A 120 -59.35 73.73 56.93
C ASN A 120 -58.07 74.58 56.96
N ALA A 121 -57.00 74.10 57.60
CA ALA A 121 -55.70 74.78 57.62
C ALA A 121 -55.13 74.94 56.20
N ARG A 122 -55.31 73.94 55.33
CA ARG A 122 -54.97 74.04 53.91
C ARG A 122 -55.78 75.11 53.19
N ALA A 123 -57.10 75.15 53.41
CA ALA A 123 -57.98 76.15 52.79
C ALA A 123 -57.63 77.58 53.23
N GLN A 124 -57.27 77.79 54.51
CA GLN A 124 -56.84 79.07 55.03
C GLN A 124 -55.52 79.56 54.40
N ASN A 125 -54.59 78.64 54.15
CA ASN A 125 -53.24 78.97 53.67
C ASN A 125 -53.05 78.85 52.15
N SER A 126 -54.12 78.61 51.38
CA SER A 126 -54.05 78.32 49.93
C SER A 126 -53.33 79.40 49.12
N ILE A 127 -53.56 80.69 49.42
CA ILE A 127 -52.98 81.81 48.65
C ILE A 127 -51.45 81.86 48.82
N VAL A 128 -50.96 81.66 50.05
CA VAL A 128 -49.52 81.67 50.35
C VAL A 128 -48.86 80.41 49.79
N GLN A 129 -49.54 79.27 49.86
CA GLN A 129 -49.10 78.01 49.25
C GLN A 129 -48.92 78.15 47.73
N ASP A 130 -49.90 78.70 47.01
CA ASP A 130 -49.85 78.81 45.54
C ASP A 130 -48.67 79.68 45.07
N ARG A 131 -48.36 80.76 45.80
CA ARG A 131 -47.25 81.66 45.48
C ARG A 131 -45.87 81.00 45.65
N GLU A 132 -45.67 80.23 46.71
CA GLU A 132 -44.41 79.49 46.91
C GLU A 132 -44.31 78.28 45.97
N THR A 133 -45.43 77.63 45.65
CA THR A 133 -45.50 76.54 44.67
C THR A 133 -45.01 76.98 43.29
N GLU A 134 -45.38 78.19 42.85
CA GLU A 134 -44.94 78.73 41.56
C GLU A 134 -43.44 79.08 41.55
N LYS A 135 -42.87 79.53 42.68
CA LYS A 135 -41.41 79.72 42.82
C LYS A 135 -40.66 78.39 42.70
N VAL A 136 -41.15 77.33 43.35
CA VAL A 136 -40.54 75.99 43.28
C VAL A 136 -40.55 75.45 41.84
N LYS A 137 -41.66 75.62 41.09
CA LYS A 137 -41.70 75.25 39.66
C LYS A 137 -40.65 76.00 38.83
N GLY A 138 -40.48 77.30 39.06
CA GLY A 138 -39.47 78.12 38.38
C GLY A 138 -38.04 77.63 38.63
N SER A 139 -37.71 77.31 39.89
CA SER A 139 -36.40 76.76 40.26
C SER A 139 -36.12 75.39 39.63
N VAL A 140 -37.13 74.52 39.56
CA VAL A 140 -37.00 73.19 38.92
C VAL A 140 -36.73 73.33 37.43
N SER A 141 -37.46 74.18 36.71
CA SER A 141 -37.23 74.40 35.27
C SER A 141 -35.84 75.00 34.99
N ALA A 142 -35.37 75.91 35.85
CA ALA A 142 -34.02 76.47 35.73
C ALA A 142 -32.93 75.38 35.93
N PHE A 143 -33.14 74.48 36.91
CA PHE A 143 -32.24 73.36 37.16
C PHE A 143 -32.24 72.33 36.02
N GLU A 144 -33.37 72.03 35.40
CA GLU A 144 -33.44 71.14 34.22
C GLU A 144 -32.65 71.69 33.02
N ILE A 145 -32.67 73.01 32.82
CA ILE A 145 -31.86 73.67 31.77
C ILE A 145 -30.36 73.60 32.11
N LYS A 146 -29.99 73.83 33.38
CA LYS A 146 -28.60 73.67 33.87
C LYS A 146 -28.13 72.24 33.64
N LEU A 147 -28.93 71.24 34.04
CA LEU A 147 -28.61 69.82 33.91
C LEU A 147 -28.34 69.41 32.47
N LYS A 148 -29.17 69.84 31.50
CA LYS A 148 -28.94 69.53 30.08
C LYS A 148 -27.62 70.08 29.54
N LYS A 149 -27.18 71.25 30.02
CA LYS A 149 -25.88 71.81 29.62
C LYS A 149 -24.72 71.02 30.21
N GLU A 150 -24.80 70.65 31.49
CA GLU A 150 -23.77 69.86 32.17
C GLU A 150 -23.61 68.46 31.56
N VAL A 151 -24.71 67.82 31.15
CA VAL A 151 -24.68 66.52 30.43
C VAL A 151 -23.94 66.64 29.09
N ALA A 152 -24.17 67.72 28.33
CA ALA A 152 -23.49 67.93 27.06
C ALA A 152 -21.97 68.16 27.25
N ILE A 153 -21.58 68.88 28.31
CA ILE A 153 -20.18 69.10 28.68
C ILE A 153 -19.52 67.77 29.08
N PHE A 154 -20.23 66.92 29.82
CA PHE A 154 -19.74 65.59 30.21
C PHE A 154 -19.40 64.72 28.98
N HIS A 155 -20.28 64.64 27.99
CA HIS A 155 -20.03 63.84 26.77
C HIS A 155 -18.96 64.42 25.84
N GLN A 156 -18.62 65.70 25.97
CA GLN A 156 -17.52 66.33 25.23
C GLN A 156 -16.18 66.26 25.99
N ASN A 157 -16.16 65.69 27.19
CA ASN A 157 -14.94 65.56 27.97
C ASN A 157 -13.94 64.66 27.23
N ALA A 158 -12.68 65.10 27.22
CA ALA A 158 -11.61 64.39 26.55
C ALA A 158 -11.39 62.97 27.14
N LEU A 159 -11.90 62.66 28.34
CA LEU A 159 -11.87 61.32 28.97
C LEU A 159 -12.44 60.19 28.09
N PHE A 160 -13.26 60.51 27.09
CA PHE A 160 -13.81 59.55 26.12
C PHE A 160 -12.90 59.30 24.90
N THR A 161 -11.79 60.03 24.79
CA THR A 161 -10.81 59.98 23.68
C THR A 161 -9.55 59.24 24.10
N TYR A 162 -8.97 58.43 23.20
CA TYR A 162 -7.77 57.63 23.50
C TYR A 162 -6.51 58.48 23.74
N ASN A 163 -6.43 59.66 23.12
CA ASN A 163 -5.22 60.49 23.05
C ASN A 163 -5.16 61.58 24.14
N ILE A 164 -5.22 61.18 25.40
CA ILE A 164 -5.13 62.05 26.59
C ILE A 164 -3.78 61.89 27.33
N ASP A 165 -3.39 62.92 28.08
CA ASP A 165 -2.33 62.81 29.08
C ASP A 165 -2.71 61.82 30.20
N ARG A 166 -2.00 60.69 30.21
CA ARG A 166 -2.35 59.46 30.96
C ARG A 166 -2.23 59.64 32.47
N ASN A 167 -1.41 60.58 32.93
CA ASN A 167 -1.15 60.77 34.35
C ASN A 167 -2.28 61.53 35.07
N GLY A 168 -3.09 62.31 34.34
CA GLY A 168 -4.18 63.11 34.90
C GLY A 168 -5.58 62.48 34.80
N VAL A 169 -5.70 61.27 34.25
CA VAL A 169 -7.01 60.63 33.95
C VAL A 169 -7.86 60.43 35.22
N TYR A 170 -7.27 59.87 36.28
CA TYR A 170 -8.01 59.62 37.53
C TYR A 170 -8.36 60.92 38.27
N GLU A 171 -7.48 61.92 38.24
CA GLU A 171 -7.75 63.24 38.83
C GLU A 171 -8.95 63.93 38.16
N GLU A 172 -9.05 63.81 36.84
CA GLU A 172 -10.17 64.37 36.08
C GLU A 172 -11.47 63.57 36.28
N ILE A 173 -11.39 62.23 36.40
CA ILE A 173 -12.54 61.38 36.78
C ILE A 173 -13.07 61.79 38.17
N ASP A 174 -12.19 61.99 39.15
CA ASP A 174 -12.57 62.37 40.51
C ASP A 174 -13.19 63.77 40.55
N ARG A 175 -12.66 64.72 39.77
CA ARG A 175 -13.22 66.07 39.62
C ARG A 175 -14.64 66.03 39.05
N VAL A 176 -14.85 65.25 37.98
CA VAL A 176 -16.18 65.09 37.35
C VAL A 176 -17.15 64.39 38.31
N TYR A 177 -16.68 63.42 39.09
CA TYR A 177 -17.49 62.74 40.10
C TYR A 177 -17.96 63.70 41.20
N ALA A 178 -17.07 64.55 41.73
CA ALA A 178 -17.41 65.55 42.74
C ALA A 178 -18.49 66.52 42.22
N HIS A 179 -18.34 67.01 40.99
CA HIS A 179 -19.32 67.90 40.34
C HIS A 179 -20.69 67.22 40.14
N LEU A 180 -20.73 65.94 39.75
CA LEU A 180 -21.98 65.19 39.64
C LEU A 180 -22.67 64.97 41.00
N MET A 181 -21.90 64.85 42.09
CA MET A 181 -22.45 64.73 43.45
C MET A 181 -23.07 66.05 43.92
N GLU A 182 -22.45 67.19 43.64
CA GLU A 182 -23.02 68.52 43.92
C GLU A 182 -24.36 68.72 43.19
N LEU A 183 -24.42 68.38 41.89
CA LEU A 183 -25.66 68.42 41.12
C LEU A 183 -26.72 67.46 41.68
N GLN A 184 -26.31 66.30 42.18
CA GLN A 184 -27.24 65.33 42.79
C GLN A 184 -27.86 65.87 44.09
N ASP A 185 -27.08 66.56 44.91
CA ASP A 185 -27.56 67.13 46.17
C ASP A 185 -28.47 68.33 45.91
N GLU A 186 -28.13 69.24 44.98
CA GLU A 186 -29.02 70.31 44.50
C GLU A 186 -30.37 69.74 43.98
N GLY A 187 -30.32 68.66 43.18
CA GLY A 187 -31.52 68.00 42.67
C GLY A 187 -32.38 67.35 43.77
N ARG A 188 -31.76 66.83 44.84
CA ARG A 188 -32.48 66.22 45.97
C ARG A 188 -33.20 67.27 46.80
N GLU A 189 -32.59 68.43 47.02
CA GLU A 189 -33.24 69.55 47.71
C GLU A 189 -34.49 70.03 46.97
N LEU A 190 -34.42 70.13 45.64
CA LEU A 190 -35.57 70.48 44.79
C LEU A 190 -36.67 69.42 44.83
N GLN A 191 -36.33 68.13 44.81
CA GLN A 191 -37.31 67.03 44.96
C GLN A 191 -38.04 67.10 46.30
N ASN A 192 -37.31 67.39 47.39
CA ASN A 192 -37.89 67.53 48.73
C ASN A 192 -38.85 68.74 48.80
N LEU A 193 -38.51 69.85 48.13
CA LEU A 193 -39.39 71.01 48.02
C LEU A 193 -40.63 70.71 47.18
N GLN A 194 -40.50 69.96 46.07
CA GLN A 194 -41.64 69.53 45.26
C GLN A 194 -42.61 68.65 46.06
N ASP A 195 -42.13 67.65 46.82
CA ASP A 195 -42.98 66.79 47.69
C ASP A 195 -43.65 67.58 48.83
N LEU A 196 -42.99 68.61 49.38
CA LEU A 196 -43.55 69.43 50.46
C LEU A 196 -44.75 70.28 50.02
N PHE A 197 -44.76 70.73 48.76
CA PHE A 197 -45.79 71.59 48.17
C PHE A 197 -46.77 70.84 47.25
N ASP A 198 -46.83 69.51 47.33
CA ASP A 198 -47.70 68.64 46.50
C ASP A 198 -47.45 68.73 44.98
N LEU A 199 -46.22 69.02 44.58
CA LEU A 199 -45.81 68.94 43.18
C LEU A 199 -45.32 67.54 42.82
N ALA A 200 -45.53 67.18 41.55
CA ALA A 200 -44.82 66.12 40.83
C ALA A 200 -43.30 66.10 41.10
N PRO A 201 -42.66 65.22 41.92
CA PRO A 201 -41.20 65.29 42.06
C PRO A 201 -40.52 64.85 40.76
N SER A 202 -39.68 65.72 40.21
CA SER A 202 -38.91 65.45 38.98
C SER A 202 -37.83 64.42 39.27
N GLN A 203 -37.66 63.40 38.42
CA GLN A 203 -36.75 62.26 38.71
C GLN A 203 -35.27 62.51 38.37
N PHE A 204 -34.94 63.57 37.61
CA PHE A 204 -33.59 63.94 37.16
C PHE A 204 -32.74 62.71 36.75
N LYS A 205 -33.25 61.92 35.79
CA LYS A 205 -32.67 60.62 35.41
C LYS A 205 -31.27 60.77 34.81
N GLU A 206 -31.02 61.89 34.17
CA GLU A 206 -29.78 62.24 33.48
C GLU A 206 -28.57 62.22 34.42
N ILE A 207 -28.73 62.62 35.70
CA ILE A 207 -27.65 62.57 36.70
C ILE A 207 -27.24 61.13 36.99
N ARG A 208 -28.21 60.21 37.07
CA ARG A 208 -27.96 58.79 37.34
C ARG A 208 -27.29 58.13 36.13
N GLU A 209 -27.69 58.51 34.92
CA GLU A 209 -27.09 58.02 33.68
C GLU A 209 -25.63 58.48 33.53
N CYS A 210 -25.33 59.77 33.74
CA CYS A 210 -23.95 60.28 33.71
C CYS A 210 -23.06 59.60 34.76
N ARG A 211 -23.59 59.33 35.96
CA ARG A 211 -22.85 58.60 37.00
C ARG A 211 -22.57 57.15 36.60
N GLN A 212 -23.53 56.47 35.99
CA GLN A 212 -23.32 55.11 35.46
C GLN A 212 -22.27 55.10 34.33
N GLU A 213 -22.33 56.08 33.44
CA GLU A 213 -21.36 56.24 32.36
C GLU A 213 -19.95 56.53 32.88
N LEU A 214 -19.80 57.38 33.91
CA LEU A 214 -18.50 57.64 34.54
C LEU A 214 -17.92 56.39 35.23
N MET A 215 -18.75 55.57 35.87
CA MET A 215 -18.33 54.29 36.43
C MET A 215 -17.83 53.33 35.34
N LEU A 216 -18.54 53.23 34.22
CA LEU A 216 -18.12 52.42 33.07
C LEU A 216 -16.83 52.97 32.44
N LEU A 217 -16.68 54.30 32.37
CA LEU A 217 -15.49 54.95 31.84
C LEU A 217 -14.26 54.64 32.69
N LYS A 218 -14.39 54.68 34.03
CA LYS A 218 -13.34 54.24 34.95
C LYS A 218 -12.95 52.78 34.70
N GLN A 219 -13.92 51.87 34.51
CA GLN A 219 -13.62 50.46 34.23
C GLN A 219 -12.80 50.28 32.94
N VAL A 220 -13.08 51.05 31.89
CA VAL A 220 -12.30 51.02 30.64
C VAL A 220 -10.88 51.51 30.87
N TRP A 221 -10.69 52.58 31.65
CA TRP A 221 -9.37 53.09 31.98
C TRP A 221 -8.59 52.13 32.90
N ASP A 222 -9.23 51.49 33.87
CA ASP A 222 -8.62 50.44 34.69
C ASP A 222 -8.12 49.28 33.80
N LEU A 223 -8.94 48.85 32.82
CA LEU A 223 -8.56 47.83 31.83
C LEU A 223 -7.41 48.30 30.93
N TYR A 224 -7.41 49.56 30.48
CA TYR A 224 -6.32 50.13 29.71
C TYR A 224 -4.99 50.05 30.45
N PHE A 225 -4.93 50.50 31.70
CA PHE A 225 -3.69 50.45 32.49
C PHE A 225 -3.24 49.01 32.76
N HIS A 226 -4.18 48.09 32.97
CA HIS A 226 -3.88 46.68 33.12
C HIS A 226 -3.23 46.10 31.85
N VAL A 227 -3.81 46.35 30.67
CA VAL A 227 -3.29 45.89 29.37
C VAL A 227 -1.89 46.45 29.11
N ILE A 228 -1.70 47.76 29.28
CA ILE A 228 -0.41 48.41 29.02
C ILE A 228 0.67 47.91 30.00
N SER A 229 0.34 47.70 31.27
CA SER A 229 1.29 47.15 32.24
C SER A 229 1.71 45.74 31.85
N GLN A 230 0.75 44.85 31.57
CA GLN A 230 1.07 43.48 31.16
C GLN A 230 1.89 43.42 29.88
N PHE A 231 1.53 44.22 28.87
CA PHE A 231 2.28 44.27 27.62
C PHE A 231 3.69 44.80 27.85
N SER A 232 3.88 45.78 28.74
CA SER A 232 5.20 46.29 29.10
C SER A 232 6.08 45.25 29.80
N ASP A 233 5.48 44.37 30.61
CA ASP A 233 6.20 43.28 31.26
C ASP A 233 6.60 42.19 30.24
N TRP A 234 5.71 41.85 29.31
CA TRP A 234 6.03 40.89 28.23
C TRP A 234 7.13 41.41 27.31
N MET A 235 7.11 42.71 26.98
CA MET A 235 8.14 43.33 26.12
C MET A 235 9.57 43.24 26.72
N ARG A 236 9.69 43.12 28.05
CA ARG A 236 10.99 42.97 28.75
C ARG A 236 11.57 41.55 28.71
N ALA A 237 10.77 40.54 28.34
CA ALA A 237 11.26 39.17 28.25
C ALA A 237 12.21 38.98 27.06
N THR A 238 13.25 38.17 27.25
CA THR A 238 14.19 37.73 26.21
C THR A 238 13.48 36.77 25.24
N PHE A 239 13.78 36.87 23.94
CA PHE A 239 13.07 36.11 22.90
C PHE A 239 13.09 34.58 23.11
N LYS A 240 14.17 34.03 23.68
CA LYS A 240 14.29 32.58 23.95
C LYS A 240 13.58 32.11 25.22
N ASP A 241 13.43 32.96 26.22
CA ASP A 241 12.82 32.61 27.51
C ASP A 241 11.35 33.04 27.60
N ALA A 242 10.83 33.64 26.52
CA ALA A 242 9.45 34.09 26.42
C ALA A 242 8.49 32.91 26.24
N ASP A 243 7.56 32.74 27.17
CA ASP A 243 6.46 31.78 27.05
C ASP A 243 5.32 32.38 26.22
N VAL A 244 5.44 32.27 24.90
CA VAL A 244 4.48 32.81 23.93
C VAL A 244 3.10 32.18 24.08
N ALA A 245 3.01 30.90 24.47
CA ALA A 245 1.75 30.20 24.67
C ALA A 245 0.98 30.76 25.87
N TYR A 246 1.68 31.06 26.97
CA TYR A 246 1.10 31.73 28.13
C TYR A 246 0.60 33.14 27.76
N TYR A 247 1.39 33.92 27.02
CA TYR A 247 0.99 35.27 26.57
C TYR A 247 -0.24 35.25 25.66
N GLU A 248 -0.38 34.22 24.81
CA GLU A 248 -1.55 34.08 23.95
C GLU A 248 -2.84 33.78 24.75
N ASP A 249 -2.76 32.94 25.78
CA ASP A 249 -3.89 32.64 26.67
C ASP A 249 -4.33 33.86 27.48
N GLU A 250 -3.38 34.63 28.02
CA GLU A 250 -3.66 35.90 28.71
C GLU A 250 -4.27 36.95 27.76
N CYS A 251 -3.76 37.08 26.53
CA CYS A 251 -4.39 37.93 25.50
C CYS A 251 -5.84 37.51 25.20
N LYS A 252 -6.13 36.20 25.14
CA LYS A 252 -7.51 35.68 24.95
C LYS A 252 -8.40 36.05 26.13
N LYS A 253 -7.90 35.99 27.36
CA LYS A 253 -8.65 36.40 28.57
C LYS A 253 -8.98 37.90 28.54
N ILE A 254 -8.00 38.75 28.24
CA ILE A 254 -8.17 40.20 28.11
C ILE A 254 -9.17 40.53 27.00
N SER A 255 -9.05 39.90 25.83
CA SER A 255 -9.99 40.10 24.71
C SER A 255 -11.42 39.70 25.08
N LYS A 256 -11.61 38.59 25.81
CA LYS A 256 -12.93 38.22 26.36
C LYS A 256 -13.44 39.27 27.34
N GLN A 257 -12.60 39.79 28.23
CA GLN A 257 -13.00 40.84 29.19
C GLN A 257 -13.44 42.13 28.49
N LEU A 258 -12.74 42.55 27.42
CA LEU A 258 -13.15 43.68 26.59
C LEU A 258 -14.50 43.42 25.90
N GLN A 259 -14.73 42.21 25.38
CA GLN A 259 -15.99 41.86 24.71
C GLN A 259 -17.21 41.86 25.64
N HIS A 260 -17.05 41.57 26.93
CA HIS A 260 -18.14 41.57 27.92
C HIS A 260 -18.59 42.98 28.33
N GLN A 261 -17.90 44.04 27.90
CA GLN A 261 -18.29 45.42 28.19
C GLN A 261 -19.62 45.79 27.50
N PRO A 262 -20.46 46.64 28.12
CA PRO A 262 -21.74 47.04 27.55
C PRO A 262 -21.62 47.67 26.16
N MET A 263 -22.62 47.50 25.29
CA MET A 263 -22.58 48.01 23.90
C MET A 263 -22.33 49.53 23.81
N LYS A 264 -22.80 50.29 24.81
CA LYS A 264 -22.59 51.75 24.90
C LYS A 264 -21.11 52.12 25.03
N VAL A 265 -20.31 51.29 25.70
CA VAL A 265 -18.86 51.47 25.92
C VAL A 265 -18.07 51.23 24.64
N LYS A 266 -18.50 50.27 23.81
CA LYS A 266 -17.82 49.89 22.56
C LYS A 266 -17.82 51.00 21.50
N GLY A 267 -18.70 52.00 21.65
CA GLY A 267 -18.73 53.17 20.79
C GLY A 267 -17.65 54.21 21.10
N TRP A 268 -17.07 54.18 22.30
CA TRP A 268 -16.08 55.15 22.77
C TRP A 268 -14.72 54.93 22.14
N ASP A 269 -14.00 56.03 21.90
CA ASP A 269 -12.71 56.01 21.22
C ASP A 269 -11.62 55.35 22.08
N VAL A 270 -11.64 55.56 23.40
CA VAL A 270 -10.75 54.85 24.35
C VAL A 270 -10.87 53.33 24.22
N TYR A 271 -12.09 52.79 24.15
CA TYR A 271 -12.31 51.34 23.99
C TYR A 271 -11.71 50.83 22.68
N LYS A 272 -11.94 51.54 21.57
CA LYS A 272 -11.42 51.16 20.25
C LYS A 272 -9.90 51.13 20.23
N GLY A 273 -9.25 52.11 20.87
CA GLY A 273 -7.80 52.15 20.99
C GLY A 273 -7.24 50.96 21.79
N VAL A 274 -7.88 50.56 22.90
CA VAL A 274 -7.46 49.38 23.69
C VAL A 274 -7.67 48.08 22.91
N ASP A 275 -8.84 47.94 22.26
CA ASP A 275 -9.19 46.75 21.47
C ASP A 275 -8.22 46.55 20.29
N GLU A 276 -7.81 47.63 19.63
CA GLU A 276 -6.83 47.59 18.54
C GLU A 276 -5.45 47.12 19.02
N GLN A 277 -4.98 47.60 20.18
CA GLN A 277 -3.71 47.15 20.77
C GLN A 277 -3.73 45.66 21.11
N VAL A 278 -4.81 45.17 21.72
CA VAL A 278 -4.98 43.75 22.05
C VAL A 278 -5.06 42.89 20.79
N ARG A 279 -5.74 43.36 19.74
CA ARG A 279 -5.81 42.66 18.46
C ARG A 279 -4.44 42.56 17.79
N ASN A 280 -3.66 43.64 17.77
CA ASN A 280 -2.32 43.66 17.18
C ASN A 280 -1.35 42.72 17.91
N MET A 281 -1.43 42.67 19.26
CA MET A 281 -0.65 41.74 20.08
C MET A 281 -1.02 40.28 19.77
N ARG A 282 -2.31 39.97 19.66
CA ARG A 282 -2.80 38.61 19.36
C ARG A 282 -2.37 38.08 17.99
N THR A 283 -2.25 38.94 16.98
CA THR A 283 -1.74 38.54 15.65
C THR A 283 -0.23 38.33 15.65
N SER A 284 0.51 39.10 16.47
CA SER A 284 1.97 39.06 16.48
C SER A 284 2.55 37.91 17.30
N LEU A 285 1.90 37.53 18.41
CA LEU A 285 2.40 36.47 19.30
C LEU A 285 2.63 35.12 18.58
N PRO A 286 1.69 34.58 17.78
CA PRO A 286 1.92 33.34 17.03
C PRO A 286 3.10 33.41 16.05
N LEU A 287 3.38 34.59 15.49
CA LEU A 287 4.54 34.79 14.60
C LEU A 287 5.85 34.70 15.39
N CYS A 288 5.88 35.15 16.64
CA CYS A 288 7.04 35.00 17.52
C CYS A 288 7.32 33.52 17.83
N GLU A 289 6.27 32.72 18.05
CA GLU A 289 6.41 31.27 18.25
C GLU A 289 6.95 30.58 17.00
N SER A 290 6.40 30.88 15.82
CA SER A 290 6.89 30.35 14.54
C SER A 290 8.36 30.71 14.28
N LEU A 291 8.77 31.95 14.62
CA LEU A 291 10.16 32.40 14.50
C LEU A 291 11.11 31.76 15.52
N SER A 292 10.60 31.19 16.61
CA SER A 292 11.39 30.41 17.57
C SER A 292 11.73 29.00 17.09
N SER A 293 11.21 28.59 15.92
CA SER A 293 11.48 27.27 15.33
C SER A 293 12.99 26.99 15.21
N PRO A 294 13.48 25.83 15.66
CA PRO A 294 14.89 25.44 15.54
C PRO A 294 15.34 25.24 14.09
N SER A 295 14.42 25.26 13.13
CA SER A 295 14.70 25.22 11.69
C SER A 295 15.27 26.55 11.17
N MET A 296 15.09 27.65 11.90
CA MET A 296 15.62 28.95 11.51
C MET A 296 17.15 28.96 11.54
N ARG A 297 17.76 29.53 10.50
CA ARG A 297 19.22 29.66 10.31
C ARG A 297 19.55 31.13 10.04
N PRO A 298 20.80 31.59 10.20
CA PRO A 298 21.17 32.99 10.00
C PRO A 298 20.70 33.60 8.67
N ARG A 299 20.65 32.79 7.59
CA ARG A 299 20.13 33.20 6.28
C ARG A 299 18.64 33.58 6.28
N HIS A 300 17.80 32.84 7.00
CA HIS A 300 16.36 33.12 7.11
C HIS A 300 16.10 34.40 7.91
N TRP A 301 16.93 34.67 8.91
CA TRP A 301 16.90 35.93 9.65
C TRP A 301 17.31 37.14 8.80
N GLN A 302 18.29 36.97 7.90
CA GLN A 302 18.64 38.01 6.91
C GLN A 302 17.51 38.25 5.89
N GLU A 303 16.83 37.20 5.44
CA GLU A 303 15.65 37.28 4.57
C GLU A 303 14.49 38.03 5.25
N LEU A 304 14.29 37.79 6.56
CA LEU A 304 13.29 38.48 7.38
C LEU A 304 13.60 39.98 7.56
N VAL A 305 14.86 40.35 7.83
CA VAL A 305 15.31 41.74 7.89
C VAL A 305 15.07 42.47 6.55
N THR A 306 15.39 41.79 5.44
CA THR A 306 15.20 42.34 4.09
C THR A 306 13.72 42.59 3.80
N THR A 307 12.85 41.67 4.21
CA THR A 307 11.40 41.73 3.99
C THR A 307 10.72 42.81 4.84
N THR A 308 11.15 42.97 6.09
CA THR A 308 10.62 43.99 7.03
C THR A 308 11.14 45.41 6.76
N LYS A 309 12.06 45.58 5.79
CA LYS A 309 12.65 46.86 5.35
C LYS A 309 13.33 47.65 6.49
N GLN A 310 13.83 46.97 7.53
CA GLN A 310 14.55 47.62 8.64
C GLN A 310 16.07 47.48 8.49
N SER A 311 16.80 48.50 8.95
CA SER A 311 18.26 48.56 8.89
C SER A 311 18.89 47.89 10.12
N GLY A 312 19.44 46.68 9.98
CA GLY A 312 20.26 46.05 11.02
C GLY A 312 20.48 44.54 10.83
N THR A 313 21.57 44.01 11.37
CA THR A 313 21.74 42.55 11.55
C THR A 313 21.09 42.13 12.87
N ILE A 314 20.10 41.26 12.79
CA ILE A 314 19.48 40.64 13.97
C ILE A 314 20.26 39.37 14.29
N ASP A 315 20.81 39.30 15.50
CA ASP A 315 21.39 38.09 16.06
C ASP A 315 20.40 37.47 17.06
N PRO A 316 19.78 36.33 16.75
CA PRO A 316 18.82 35.65 17.63
C PRO A 316 19.46 35.07 18.91
N ASP A 317 20.80 34.92 18.95
CA ASP A 317 21.54 34.39 20.09
C ASP A 317 22.01 35.47 21.07
N ALA A 318 21.77 36.74 20.75
CA ALA A 318 22.20 37.87 21.56
C ALA A 318 21.32 38.00 22.83
N LYS A 319 21.98 38.18 23.99
CA LYS A 319 21.30 38.30 25.30
C LYS A 319 20.43 39.56 25.44
N ASP A 320 20.60 40.54 24.57
CA ASP A 320 19.85 41.79 24.50
C ASP A 320 18.70 41.76 23.48
N PHE A 321 18.44 40.61 22.82
CA PHE A 321 17.31 40.45 21.91
C PHE A 321 16.01 40.18 22.68
N THR A 322 15.33 41.26 23.07
CA THR A 322 14.04 41.24 23.77
C THR A 322 12.87 41.19 22.81
N LEU A 323 11.70 40.75 23.31
CA LEU A 323 10.45 40.83 22.55
C LEU A 323 10.17 42.26 22.08
N GLU A 324 10.47 43.29 22.86
CA GLU A 324 10.35 44.70 22.44
C GLU A 324 11.02 44.98 21.08
N ARG A 325 12.24 44.45 20.88
CA ARG A 325 13.00 44.66 19.64
C ARG A 325 12.45 43.85 18.46
N LEU A 326 11.86 42.70 18.74
CA LEU A 326 11.15 41.88 17.76
C LEU A 326 9.82 42.53 17.34
N PHE A 327 9.06 43.08 18.29
CA PHE A 327 7.81 43.80 18.03
C PHE A 327 8.04 45.14 17.31
N ALA A 328 9.19 45.80 17.54
CA ALA A 328 9.60 46.98 16.80
C ALA A 328 9.76 46.74 15.28
N LEU A 329 9.87 45.48 14.84
CA LEU A 329 9.89 45.09 13.42
C LEU A 329 8.51 45.17 12.75
N GLY A 330 7.43 45.37 13.52
CA GLY A 330 6.09 45.51 12.97
C GLY A 330 5.58 44.22 12.31
N LEU A 331 5.86 43.07 12.93
CA LEU A 331 5.57 41.73 12.38
C LEU A 331 4.09 41.52 11.97
N HIS A 332 3.14 42.19 12.65
CA HIS A 332 1.71 42.14 12.31
C HIS A 332 1.41 42.63 10.89
N ASN A 333 2.26 43.47 10.29
CA ASN A 333 2.05 43.97 8.92
C ASN A 333 2.59 43.02 7.83
N TYR A 334 3.39 42.02 8.22
CA TYR A 334 4.08 41.08 7.31
C TYR A 334 3.85 39.61 7.72
N SER A 335 2.67 39.31 8.28
CA SER A 335 2.34 37.98 8.81
C SER A 335 2.55 36.84 7.81
N ASP A 336 2.07 37.02 6.57
CA ASP A 336 2.15 35.99 5.53
C ASP A 336 3.59 35.74 5.07
N ASP A 337 4.39 36.80 4.94
CA ASP A 337 5.78 36.69 4.53
C ASP A 337 6.64 36.00 5.60
N VAL A 338 6.42 36.33 6.86
CA VAL A 338 7.09 35.68 8.00
C VAL A 338 6.74 34.19 8.05
N SER A 339 5.46 33.84 7.84
CA SER A 339 5.02 32.44 7.78
C SER A 339 5.68 31.68 6.62
N ASN A 340 5.81 32.29 5.44
CA ASN A 340 6.47 31.68 4.29
C ASN A 340 7.97 31.42 4.54
N ILE A 341 8.66 32.34 5.23
CA ILE A 341 10.09 32.18 5.59
C ILE A 341 10.27 31.01 6.58
N VAL A 342 9.38 30.89 7.57
CA VAL A 342 9.42 29.76 8.52
C VAL A 342 9.10 28.44 7.83
N GLU A 343 8.11 28.39 6.93
CA GLU A 343 7.81 27.19 6.13
C GLU A 343 9.02 26.77 5.29
N LYS A 344 9.67 27.73 4.61
CA LYS A 344 10.90 27.49 3.85
C LYS A 344 11.99 26.90 4.75
N ALA A 345 12.19 27.45 5.94
CA ALA A 345 13.17 26.95 6.90
C ALA A 345 12.89 25.50 7.35
N ASP A 346 11.63 25.17 7.65
CA ASP A 346 11.24 23.81 8.05
C ASP A 346 11.43 22.79 6.93
N LYS A 347 11.10 23.18 5.68
CA LYS A 347 11.30 22.32 4.50
C LYS A 347 12.79 22.14 4.19
N GLU A 348 13.60 23.20 4.28
CA GLU A 348 15.05 23.11 4.13
C GLU A 348 15.69 22.20 5.18
N LEU A 349 15.25 22.27 6.44
CA LEU A 349 15.75 21.39 7.50
C LEU A 349 15.44 19.91 7.20
N ARG A 350 14.28 19.61 6.61
CA ARG A 350 13.93 18.25 6.20
C ARG A 350 14.86 17.75 5.09
N ILE A 351 15.15 18.59 4.09
CA ILE A 351 16.11 18.28 3.02
C ILE A 351 17.51 18.05 3.61
N GLU A 352 17.96 18.92 4.52
CA GLU A 352 19.24 18.79 5.21
C GLU A 352 19.34 17.45 5.96
N ARG A 353 18.35 17.12 6.80
CA ARG A 353 18.32 15.87 7.56
C ARG A 353 18.31 14.63 6.66
N ASN A 354 17.53 14.64 5.59
CA ASN A 354 17.49 13.51 4.68
C ASN A 354 18.81 13.36 3.91
N LEU A 355 19.41 14.48 3.46
CA LEU A 355 20.70 14.46 2.79
C LEU A 355 21.82 13.95 3.73
N THR A 356 21.85 14.37 4.99
CA THR A 356 22.81 13.86 5.98
C THR A 356 22.65 12.37 6.21
N LYS A 357 21.40 11.86 6.30
CA LYS A 357 21.15 10.41 6.42
C LYS A 357 21.70 9.63 5.23
N ILE A 358 21.52 10.14 4.01
CA ILE A 358 22.06 9.52 2.80
C ILE A 358 23.60 9.51 2.89
N ILE A 359 24.22 10.64 3.19
CA ILE A 359 25.68 10.72 3.34
C ILE A 359 26.20 9.69 4.36
N ASP A 360 25.60 9.64 5.56
CA ASP A 360 26.00 8.72 6.62
C ASP A 360 25.80 7.25 6.23
N ALA A 361 24.74 6.92 5.48
CA ALA A 361 24.49 5.56 5.01
C ALA A 361 25.58 5.11 4.02
N TRP A 362 25.89 5.94 3.03
CA TRP A 362 26.90 5.62 2.00
C TRP A 362 28.35 5.64 2.51
N GLU A 363 28.63 6.32 3.62
CA GLU A 363 29.93 6.24 4.30
C GLU A 363 30.16 4.89 5.00
N ASN A 364 29.09 4.20 5.36
CA ASN A 364 29.11 2.93 6.11
C ASN A 364 28.71 1.71 5.25
N LEU A 365 28.63 1.87 3.93
CA LEU A 365 28.28 0.80 3.00
C LEU A 365 29.53 0.16 2.39
N TYR A 366 29.58 -1.17 2.41
CA TYR A 366 30.76 -1.94 2.01
C TYR A 366 30.43 -3.04 1.00
N PHE A 367 31.30 -3.21 0.00
CA PHE A 367 31.33 -4.40 -0.82
C PHE A 367 31.99 -5.57 -0.09
N THR A 368 31.42 -6.76 -0.29
CA THR A 368 31.99 -8.02 0.16
C THR A 368 32.62 -8.73 -1.03
N TYR A 369 33.68 -9.50 -0.77
CA TYR A 369 34.35 -10.28 -1.79
C TYR A 369 34.61 -11.69 -1.28
N SER A 370 34.41 -12.69 -2.15
CA SER A 370 34.62 -14.10 -1.84
C SER A 370 35.59 -14.73 -2.84
N MET A 371 36.48 -15.59 -2.37
CA MET A 371 37.38 -16.34 -3.24
C MET A 371 36.63 -17.52 -3.86
N ASP A 372 36.64 -17.62 -5.19
CA ASP A 372 36.13 -18.80 -5.90
C ASP A 372 37.27 -19.78 -6.16
N GLU A 373 37.17 -20.99 -5.62
CA GLU A 373 38.19 -22.05 -5.73
C GLU A 373 38.32 -22.59 -7.16
N THR A 374 37.26 -22.52 -7.97
CA THR A 374 37.24 -23.06 -9.34
C THR A 374 38.01 -22.19 -10.32
N VAL A 375 37.86 -20.86 -10.18
CA VAL A 375 38.47 -19.86 -11.05
C VAL A 375 39.74 -19.23 -10.46
N ASN A 376 40.02 -19.51 -9.18
CA ASN A 376 41.12 -18.98 -8.38
C ASN A 376 41.19 -17.44 -8.46
N CYS A 377 40.05 -16.78 -8.26
CA CYS A 377 39.91 -15.32 -8.33
C CYS A 377 38.98 -14.82 -7.20
N GLN A 378 39.25 -13.62 -6.67
CA GLN A 378 38.37 -12.97 -5.72
C GLN A 378 37.23 -12.29 -6.47
N LEU A 379 36.00 -12.69 -6.16
CA LEU A 379 34.79 -12.23 -6.84
C LEU A 379 33.99 -11.31 -5.92
N LEU A 380 33.23 -10.39 -6.52
CA LEU A 380 32.29 -9.55 -5.80
C LEU A 380 31.17 -10.45 -5.25
N GLY A 381 30.88 -10.31 -3.95
CA GLY A 381 29.84 -11.05 -3.24
C GLY A 381 28.43 -10.53 -3.54
N ALA A 382 27.49 -10.86 -2.66
CA ALA A 382 26.12 -10.37 -2.77
C ALA A 382 26.08 -8.84 -2.63
N VAL A 383 25.37 -8.19 -3.56
CA VAL A 383 25.18 -6.73 -3.59
C VAL A 383 23.72 -6.31 -3.36
N ASP A 384 22.85 -7.24 -2.95
CA ASP A 384 21.41 -6.99 -2.79
C ASP A 384 21.14 -5.81 -1.84
N ASP A 385 21.82 -5.76 -0.70
CA ASP A 385 21.71 -4.65 0.28
C ASP A 385 22.15 -3.30 -0.32
N VAL A 386 23.14 -3.32 -1.23
CA VAL A 386 23.66 -2.12 -1.90
C VAL A 386 22.64 -1.61 -2.92
N VAL A 387 22.05 -2.53 -3.70
CA VAL A 387 21.05 -2.19 -4.73
C VAL A 387 19.76 -1.70 -4.08
N GLU A 388 19.28 -2.33 -3.00
CA GLU A 388 18.09 -1.89 -2.28
C GLU A 388 18.28 -0.48 -1.68
N GLN A 389 19.43 -0.23 -1.05
CA GLN A 389 19.74 1.09 -0.50
C GLN A 389 19.87 2.14 -1.62
N LEU A 390 20.44 1.78 -2.77
CA LEU A 390 20.57 2.65 -3.93
C LEU A 390 19.22 3.08 -4.50
N GLU A 391 18.29 2.15 -4.70
CA GLU A 391 16.95 2.49 -5.21
C GLU A 391 16.21 3.42 -4.25
N ASN A 392 16.27 3.15 -2.94
CA ASN A 392 15.64 3.97 -1.92
C ASN A 392 16.21 5.40 -1.88
N ASP A 393 17.54 5.54 -1.89
CA ASP A 393 18.20 6.83 -1.79
C ASP A 393 18.12 7.64 -3.09
N ASN A 394 18.15 6.98 -4.26
CA ASN A 394 17.99 7.65 -5.56
C ASN A 394 16.56 8.21 -5.73
N ASN A 395 15.54 7.48 -5.24
CA ASN A 395 14.18 7.97 -5.14
C ASN A 395 14.07 9.16 -4.17
N ALA A 396 14.74 9.10 -3.02
CA ALA A 396 14.77 10.20 -2.06
C ALA A 396 15.42 11.46 -2.64
N LEU A 397 16.57 11.34 -3.33
CA LEU A 397 17.24 12.46 -4.00
C LEU A 397 16.39 13.06 -5.12
N SER A 398 15.73 12.22 -5.92
CA SER A 398 14.83 12.68 -6.99
C SER A 398 13.62 13.45 -6.43
N SER A 399 13.07 13.00 -5.29
CA SER A 399 12.03 13.74 -4.57
C SER A 399 12.54 15.08 -4.02
N MET A 400 13.78 15.16 -3.55
CA MET A 400 14.38 16.41 -3.06
C MET A 400 14.63 17.41 -4.19
N LEU A 401 15.08 16.95 -5.37
CA LEU A 401 15.29 17.82 -6.54
C LEU A 401 13.99 18.38 -7.10
N SER A 402 12.89 17.66 -6.94
CA SER A 402 11.55 18.11 -7.32
C SER A 402 10.96 19.12 -6.33
N ASP A 403 11.54 19.26 -5.14
CA ASP A 403 11.08 20.20 -4.13
C ASP A 403 11.54 21.63 -4.47
N ARG A 404 10.60 22.58 -4.47
CA ARG A 404 10.86 24.01 -4.74
C ARG A 404 11.83 24.65 -3.74
N PHE A 405 12.01 24.07 -2.55
CA PHE A 405 12.88 24.60 -1.49
C PHE A 405 14.32 24.08 -1.55
N VAL A 406 14.69 23.30 -2.58
CA VAL A 406 16.03 22.69 -2.70
C VAL A 406 17.16 23.65 -3.07
N GLN A 407 16.85 24.90 -3.43
CA GLN A 407 17.78 25.82 -4.09
C GLN A 407 19.15 25.97 -3.37
N TYR A 408 19.18 26.00 -2.04
CA TYR A 408 20.43 26.07 -1.27
C TYR A 408 21.27 24.79 -1.33
N PHE A 409 20.62 23.62 -1.42
CA PHE A 409 21.26 22.31 -1.45
C PHE A 409 21.39 21.73 -2.87
N TYR A 410 20.94 22.45 -3.90
CA TYR A 410 20.81 21.95 -5.27
C TYR A 410 22.10 21.32 -5.79
N ASP A 411 23.23 22.02 -5.68
CA ASP A 411 24.52 21.51 -6.17
C ASP A 411 24.98 20.25 -5.41
N LYS A 412 24.72 20.18 -4.09
CA LYS A 412 25.03 19.01 -3.28
C LYS A 412 24.14 17.81 -3.62
N VAL A 413 22.83 18.03 -3.74
CA VAL A 413 21.87 16.96 -4.08
C VAL A 413 22.14 16.44 -5.50
N LEU A 414 22.42 17.33 -6.45
CA LEU A 414 22.79 16.97 -7.81
C LEU A 414 24.12 16.19 -7.88
N GLY A 415 25.11 16.59 -7.06
CA GLY A 415 26.37 15.87 -6.93
C GLY A 415 26.16 14.43 -6.44
N TRP A 416 25.37 14.25 -5.38
CA TRP A 416 25.02 12.92 -4.86
C TRP A 416 24.19 12.10 -5.85
N GLN A 417 23.24 12.71 -6.57
CA GLN A 417 22.44 12.01 -7.58
C GLN A 417 23.32 11.46 -8.71
N LYS A 418 24.27 12.26 -9.20
CA LYS A 418 25.24 11.80 -10.21
C LYS A 418 26.11 10.67 -9.67
N MET A 419 26.60 10.81 -8.43
CA MET A 419 27.43 9.80 -7.79
C MET A 419 26.70 8.46 -7.65
N LEU A 420 25.47 8.47 -7.13
CA LEU A 420 24.64 7.25 -7.02
C LEU A 420 24.29 6.66 -8.38
N GLY A 421 24.03 7.49 -9.40
CA GLY A 421 23.80 7.01 -10.77
C GLY A 421 25.02 6.30 -11.38
N THR A 422 26.23 6.80 -11.10
CA THR A 422 27.48 6.10 -11.48
C THR A 422 27.63 4.79 -10.72
N ILE A 423 27.34 4.77 -9.40
CA ILE A 423 27.36 3.54 -8.59
C ILE A 423 26.41 2.49 -9.16
N ASP A 424 25.19 2.87 -9.51
CA ASP A 424 24.17 1.98 -10.10
C ASP A 424 24.67 1.34 -11.40
N THR A 425 25.12 2.19 -12.33
CA THR A 425 25.59 1.77 -13.65
C THR A 425 26.80 0.85 -13.54
N CYS A 426 27.79 1.22 -12.73
CA CYS A 426 29.01 0.42 -12.54
C CYS A 426 28.72 -0.89 -11.81
N THR A 427 27.93 -0.88 -10.74
CA THR A 427 27.63 -2.09 -9.95
C THR A 427 26.86 -3.11 -10.80
N THR A 428 25.84 -2.66 -11.53
CA THR A 428 25.05 -3.53 -12.42
C THR A 428 25.93 -4.15 -13.51
N LYS A 429 26.72 -3.33 -14.21
CA LYS A 429 27.65 -3.82 -15.25
C LYS A 429 28.70 -4.78 -14.70
N TRP A 430 29.21 -4.53 -13.49
CA TRP A 430 30.19 -5.41 -12.87
C TRP A 430 29.59 -6.78 -12.55
N VAL A 431 28.42 -6.83 -11.91
CA VAL A 431 27.74 -8.09 -11.58
C VAL A 431 27.43 -8.88 -12.85
N ASP A 432 26.89 -8.22 -13.89
CA ASP A 432 26.61 -8.88 -15.17
C ASP A 432 27.88 -9.39 -15.86
N SER A 433 28.95 -8.58 -15.90
CA SER A 433 30.23 -8.97 -16.48
C SER A 433 30.87 -10.12 -15.72
N GLN A 434 30.79 -10.13 -14.39
CA GLN A 434 31.28 -11.22 -13.55
C GLN A 434 30.53 -12.52 -13.87
N ARG A 435 29.19 -12.47 -13.92
CA ARG A 435 28.36 -13.64 -14.26
C ARG A 435 28.70 -14.19 -15.65
N GLN A 436 28.77 -13.32 -16.66
CA GLN A 436 29.12 -13.72 -18.03
C GLN A 436 30.53 -14.31 -18.10
N TRP A 437 31.52 -13.67 -17.47
CA TRP A 437 32.89 -14.16 -17.43
C TRP A 437 32.98 -15.52 -16.72
N GLN A 438 32.30 -15.72 -15.59
CA GLN A 438 32.26 -17.00 -14.88
C GLN A 438 31.70 -18.13 -15.76
N ASN A 439 30.64 -17.86 -16.54
CA ASN A 439 30.04 -18.85 -17.44
C ASN A 439 30.97 -19.21 -18.61
N LEU A 440 31.66 -18.22 -19.17
CA LEU A 440 32.53 -18.39 -20.34
C LEU A 440 33.94 -18.91 -19.99
N TYR A 441 34.40 -18.70 -18.75
CA TYR A 441 35.76 -19.07 -18.33
C TYR A 441 36.05 -20.58 -18.48
N PRO A 442 35.22 -21.51 -17.97
CA PRO A 442 35.43 -22.95 -18.19
C PRO A 442 35.49 -23.32 -19.68
N ILE A 443 34.75 -22.60 -20.51
CA ILE A 443 34.60 -22.90 -21.93
C ILE A 443 35.83 -22.44 -22.71
N PHE A 444 36.25 -21.19 -22.57
CA PHE A 444 37.32 -20.62 -23.38
C PHE A 444 38.72 -20.83 -22.79
N VAL A 445 38.83 -21.21 -21.51
CA VAL A 445 40.13 -21.43 -20.84
C VAL A 445 40.40 -22.92 -20.60
N LEU A 446 39.44 -23.66 -20.05
CA LEU A 446 39.65 -25.08 -19.68
C LEU A 446 39.43 -26.04 -20.87
N SER A 447 38.58 -25.71 -21.85
CA SER A 447 38.35 -26.56 -23.03
C SER A 447 39.36 -26.28 -24.13
N GLU A 448 40.31 -27.20 -24.34
CA GLU A 448 41.31 -27.10 -25.41
C GLU A 448 40.68 -27.22 -26.80
N ASP A 449 39.68 -28.11 -26.96
CA ASP A 449 39.02 -28.37 -28.23
C ASP A 449 38.26 -27.13 -28.76
N ILE A 450 37.56 -26.39 -27.89
CA ILE A 450 36.85 -25.15 -28.28
C ILE A 450 37.83 -24.04 -28.65
N ARG A 451 38.98 -23.94 -27.96
CA ARG A 451 40.02 -22.94 -28.27
C ARG A 451 40.66 -23.14 -29.65
N VAL A 452 40.77 -24.40 -30.09
CA VAL A 452 41.27 -24.72 -31.44
C VAL A 452 40.23 -24.35 -32.50
N GLN A 453 38.94 -24.53 -32.21
CA GLN A 453 37.85 -24.26 -33.15
C GLN A 453 37.49 -22.77 -33.26
N LEU A 454 37.60 -22.01 -32.16
CA LEU A 454 37.33 -20.56 -32.10
C LEU A 454 38.58 -19.79 -31.63
N PRO A 455 39.66 -19.73 -32.44
CA PRO A 455 40.96 -19.21 -32.01
C PRO A 455 41.00 -17.68 -31.86
N GLU A 456 40.17 -16.94 -32.60
CA GLU A 456 40.10 -15.48 -32.47
C GLU A 456 39.32 -15.07 -31.22
N ASP A 457 38.16 -15.67 -30.96
CA ASP A 457 37.35 -15.43 -29.77
C ASP A 457 38.08 -15.87 -28.50
N ALA A 458 38.77 -17.03 -28.51
CA ALA A 458 39.59 -17.47 -27.39
C ALA A 458 40.71 -16.47 -27.05
N LYS A 459 41.38 -15.88 -28.07
CA LYS A 459 42.38 -14.83 -27.86
C LYS A 459 41.77 -13.55 -27.29
N ASN A 460 40.59 -13.17 -27.75
CA ASN A 460 39.88 -12.00 -27.23
C ASN A 460 39.44 -12.23 -25.78
N PHE A 461 38.91 -13.42 -25.47
CA PHE A 461 38.53 -13.80 -24.11
C PHE A 461 39.71 -13.75 -23.14
N VAL A 462 40.90 -14.25 -23.53
CA VAL A 462 42.10 -14.16 -22.69
C VAL A 462 42.47 -12.71 -22.38
N LYS A 463 42.36 -11.78 -23.34
CA LYS A 463 42.60 -10.35 -23.07
C LYS A 463 41.58 -9.78 -22.09
N ALA A 464 40.31 -10.16 -22.22
CA ALA A 464 39.27 -9.74 -21.29
C ALA A 464 39.48 -10.34 -19.88
N ASP A 465 39.89 -11.62 -19.80
CA ASP A 465 40.23 -12.33 -18.57
C ASP A 465 41.39 -11.66 -17.83
N GLU A 466 42.48 -11.30 -18.52
CA GLU A 466 43.62 -10.58 -17.94
C GLU A 466 43.18 -9.25 -17.32
N VAL A 467 42.33 -8.49 -18.04
CA VAL A 467 41.80 -7.20 -17.57
C VAL A 467 40.87 -7.39 -16.36
N PHE A 468 39.95 -8.35 -16.43
CA PHE A 468 38.98 -8.60 -15.38
C PHE A 468 39.65 -9.10 -14.10
N ARG A 469 40.58 -10.05 -14.20
CA ARG A 469 41.37 -10.53 -13.06
C ARG A 469 42.24 -9.42 -12.45
N LEU A 470 42.84 -8.56 -13.29
CA LEU A 470 43.58 -7.40 -12.81
C LEU A 470 42.66 -6.47 -12.01
N LEU A 471 41.49 -6.13 -12.54
CA LEU A 471 40.47 -5.34 -11.85
C LEU A 471 40.12 -5.97 -10.48
N MET A 472 39.77 -7.26 -10.45
CA MET A 472 39.42 -7.95 -9.20
C MET A 472 40.54 -7.95 -8.16
N SER A 473 41.80 -8.16 -8.59
CA SER A 473 42.97 -8.18 -7.69
C SER A 473 43.26 -6.84 -7.00
N LYS A 474 42.85 -5.73 -7.64
CA LYS A 474 43.00 -4.37 -7.11
C LYS A 474 41.76 -3.96 -6.33
N ALA A 475 40.58 -4.28 -6.84
CA ALA A 475 39.28 -3.95 -6.26
C ALA A 475 39.12 -4.48 -4.84
N HIS A 476 39.53 -5.72 -4.56
CA HIS A 476 39.37 -6.31 -3.22
C HIS A 476 40.10 -5.54 -2.10
N LYS A 477 41.10 -4.72 -2.43
CA LYS A 477 41.80 -3.89 -1.44
C LYS A 477 40.94 -2.75 -0.90
N TYR A 478 39.90 -2.37 -1.64
CA TYR A 478 38.97 -1.31 -1.30
C TYR A 478 37.60 -1.93 -1.02
N THR A 479 37.07 -1.70 0.18
CA THR A 479 35.78 -2.28 0.60
C THR A 479 34.66 -1.27 0.62
N LYS A 480 34.92 0.04 0.70
CA LYS A 480 33.86 1.06 0.69
C LYS A 480 33.31 1.28 -0.73
N VAL A 481 32.00 1.24 -0.90
CA VAL A 481 31.35 1.32 -2.23
C VAL A 481 31.72 2.62 -2.96
N THR A 482 31.65 3.75 -2.25
CA THR A 482 31.97 5.08 -2.80
C THR A 482 33.45 5.23 -3.17
N GLU A 483 34.35 4.61 -2.41
CA GLU A 483 35.79 4.60 -2.70
C GLU A 483 36.10 3.70 -3.91
N VAL A 484 35.46 2.54 -4.01
CA VAL A 484 35.68 1.58 -5.09
C VAL A 484 35.24 2.15 -6.45
N ILE A 485 34.09 2.83 -6.50
CA ILE A 485 33.49 3.24 -7.77
C ILE A 485 33.79 4.71 -8.12
N CYS A 486 33.74 5.61 -7.14
CA CYS A 486 33.78 7.05 -7.41
C CYS A 486 35.15 7.70 -7.17
N SER A 487 36.12 6.97 -6.62
CA SER A 487 37.48 7.49 -6.44
C SER A 487 38.39 7.09 -7.61
N ASP A 488 39.35 7.97 -7.94
CA ASP A 488 40.38 7.68 -8.93
C ASP A 488 41.42 6.65 -8.45
N ASN A 489 41.36 6.22 -7.17
CA ASN A 489 42.36 5.29 -6.59
C ASN A 489 42.41 3.95 -7.33
N LEU A 490 41.23 3.38 -7.66
CA LEU A 490 41.16 2.12 -8.39
C LEU A 490 41.60 2.29 -9.85
N LYS A 491 41.28 3.43 -10.45
CA LYS A 491 41.68 3.80 -11.82
C LYS A 491 43.21 3.91 -11.94
N ASP A 492 43.85 4.59 -10.99
CA ASP A 492 45.30 4.76 -10.92
C ASP A 492 46.00 3.41 -10.68
N ASP A 493 45.45 2.55 -9.82
CA ASP A 493 46.01 1.23 -9.49
C ASP A 493 45.91 0.20 -10.63
N ILE A 494 44.91 0.34 -11.51
CA ILE A 494 44.75 -0.49 -12.72
C ILE A 494 45.68 -0.01 -13.84
N GLY A 495 46.19 1.22 -13.77
CA GLY A 495 47.10 1.80 -14.77
C GLY A 495 46.44 2.07 -16.12
N ARG A 496 45.10 2.16 -16.15
CA ARG A 496 44.30 2.56 -17.32
C ARG A 496 43.77 3.97 -17.07
N ASN A 497 43.98 4.88 -18.01
CA ASN A 497 43.50 6.27 -17.93
C ASN A 497 41.96 6.39 -18.12
N GLU A 498 41.28 5.27 -18.33
CA GLU A 498 39.84 5.17 -18.61
C GLU A 498 39.05 5.03 -17.30
N GLU A 499 37.81 5.51 -17.28
CA GLU A 499 36.93 5.33 -16.11
C GLU A 499 36.59 3.86 -15.90
N LEU A 500 36.26 3.47 -14.66
CA LEU A 500 35.87 2.10 -14.31
C LEU A 500 34.74 1.58 -15.22
N GLU A 501 33.77 2.45 -15.51
CA GLU A 501 32.67 2.14 -16.43
C GLU A 501 33.17 1.74 -17.83
N GLN A 502 34.16 2.45 -18.38
CA GLN A 502 34.71 2.15 -19.70
C GLN A 502 35.49 0.83 -19.70
N THR A 503 36.20 0.53 -18.62
CA THR A 503 36.88 -0.77 -18.46
C THR A 503 35.89 -1.92 -18.38
N LEU A 504 34.79 -1.74 -17.64
CA LEU A 504 33.70 -2.73 -17.56
C LEU A 504 33.01 -2.90 -18.92
N ASN A 505 32.71 -1.80 -19.64
CA ASN A 505 32.15 -1.87 -21.00
C ASN A 505 33.07 -2.64 -21.95
N TYR A 506 34.38 -2.39 -21.90
CA TYR A 506 35.35 -3.10 -22.73
C TYR A 506 35.34 -4.61 -22.49
N VAL A 507 35.30 -5.03 -21.21
CA VAL A 507 35.20 -6.45 -20.85
C VAL A 507 33.86 -7.01 -21.33
N GLN A 508 32.75 -6.32 -21.04
CA GLN A 508 31.41 -6.74 -21.41
C GLN A 508 31.21 -6.91 -22.93
N ASP A 509 31.73 -5.98 -23.74
CA ASP A 509 31.64 -6.05 -25.20
C ASP A 509 32.35 -7.28 -25.75
N ILE A 510 33.53 -7.61 -25.22
CA ILE A 510 34.28 -8.80 -25.61
C ILE A 510 33.54 -10.07 -25.16
N LEU A 511 33.04 -10.10 -23.92
CA LEU A 511 32.29 -11.25 -23.41
C LEU A 511 31.02 -11.50 -24.24
N ALA A 512 30.26 -10.45 -24.56
CA ALA A 512 29.07 -10.53 -25.40
C ALA A 512 29.38 -11.03 -26.81
N GLN A 513 30.49 -10.58 -27.41
CA GLN A 513 30.96 -11.09 -28.70
C GLN A 513 31.34 -12.57 -28.63
N CYS A 514 32.03 -13.01 -27.56
CA CYS A 514 32.40 -14.41 -27.36
C CYS A 514 31.16 -15.29 -27.17
N GLU A 515 30.16 -14.82 -26.40
CA GLU A 515 28.88 -15.52 -26.18
C GLU A 515 28.12 -15.70 -27.49
N LYS A 516 28.07 -14.67 -28.32
CA LYS A 516 27.45 -14.73 -29.65
C LYS A 516 28.18 -15.71 -30.58
N SER A 517 29.51 -15.62 -30.67
CA SER A 517 30.31 -16.55 -31.48
C SER A 517 30.14 -18.01 -31.01
N LEU A 518 30.06 -18.23 -29.69
CA LEU A 518 29.81 -19.54 -29.11
C LEU A 518 28.41 -20.05 -29.49
N ALA A 519 27.37 -19.23 -29.40
CA ALA A 519 26.01 -19.60 -29.78
C ALA A 519 25.92 -20.01 -31.27
N ASP A 520 26.55 -19.24 -32.16
CA ASP A 520 26.61 -19.54 -33.60
C ASP A 520 27.38 -20.86 -33.88
N TYR A 521 28.45 -21.11 -33.11
CA TYR A 521 29.21 -22.35 -33.17
C TYR A 521 28.36 -23.56 -32.72
N LEU A 522 27.68 -23.47 -31.57
CA LEU A 522 26.79 -24.52 -31.07
C LEU A 522 25.66 -24.81 -32.05
N GLU A 523 25.06 -23.78 -32.65
CA GLU A 523 24.02 -23.93 -33.66
C GLU A 523 24.52 -24.68 -34.91
N THR A 524 25.76 -24.41 -35.33
CA THR A 524 26.41 -25.14 -36.43
C THR A 524 26.58 -26.62 -36.08
N LYS A 525 26.98 -26.94 -34.85
CA LYS A 525 27.08 -28.34 -34.37
C LYS A 525 25.73 -29.03 -34.29
N ARG A 526 24.68 -28.34 -33.81
CA ARG A 526 23.31 -28.86 -33.79
C ARG A 526 22.78 -29.18 -35.20
N LYS A 527 23.14 -28.39 -36.21
CA LYS A 527 22.75 -28.68 -37.61
C LYS A 527 23.40 -29.94 -38.16
N ILE A 528 24.62 -30.28 -37.72
CA ILE A 528 25.32 -31.51 -38.16
C ILE A 528 24.73 -32.73 -37.46
N PHE A 529 24.49 -32.64 -36.14
CA PHE A 529 23.83 -33.68 -35.36
C PHE A 529 22.56 -33.15 -34.68
N PRO A 530 21.38 -33.30 -35.33
CA PRO A 530 20.13 -32.70 -34.89
C PRO A 530 19.62 -33.10 -33.51
N ARG A 531 20.12 -34.19 -32.91
CA ARG A 531 19.72 -34.56 -31.55
C ARG A 531 20.27 -33.60 -30.48
N PHE A 532 21.29 -32.81 -30.80
CA PHE A 532 21.77 -31.76 -29.90
C PHE A 532 20.77 -30.63 -29.67
N PHE A 533 19.71 -30.49 -30.48
CA PHE A 533 18.60 -29.57 -30.19
C PHE A 533 17.81 -29.98 -28.94
N PHE A 534 17.95 -31.21 -28.44
CA PHE A 534 17.25 -31.73 -27.26
C PHE A 534 18.12 -31.78 -26.00
N VAL A 535 19.39 -31.41 -26.12
CA VAL A 535 20.38 -31.40 -25.04
C VAL A 535 20.56 -29.98 -24.54
N SER A 536 20.81 -29.80 -23.24
CA SER A 536 21.09 -28.48 -22.67
C SER A 536 22.41 -27.92 -23.18
N ASP A 537 22.54 -26.58 -23.24
CA ASP A 537 23.77 -25.95 -23.75
C ASP A 537 24.99 -26.31 -22.91
N THR A 538 24.82 -26.43 -21.59
CA THR A 538 25.88 -26.86 -20.67
C THR A 538 26.36 -28.28 -20.96
N ASP A 539 25.42 -29.21 -21.20
CA ASP A 539 25.76 -30.59 -21.54
C ASP A 539 26.38 -30.68 -22.94
N LEU A 540 25.87 -29.89 -23.89
CA LEU A 540 26.41 -29.84 -25.25
C LEU A 540 27.85 -29.34 -25.25
N ILE A 541 28.15 -28.31 -24.46
CA ILE A 541 29.52 -27.82 -24.28
C ILE A 541 30.41 -28.88 -23.63
N ASP A 542 29.91 -29.60 -22.61
CA ASP A 542 30.67 -30.68 -21.96
C ASP A 542 30.99 -31.81 -22.96
N ILE A 543 30.00 -32.23 -23.77
CA ILE A 543 30.18 -33.22 -24.85
C ILE A 543 31.23 -32.75 -25.85
N LEU A 544 31.14 -31.50 -26.31
CA LEU A 544 32.07 -30.94 -27.29
C LEU A 544 33.49 -30.78 -26.73
N SER A 545 33.63 -30.43 -25.45
CA SER A 545 34.92 -30.27 -24.77
C SER A 545 35.66 -31.59 -24.55
N LYS A 546 34.92 -32.69 -24.44
CA LYS A 546 35.44 -34.05 -24.23
C LYS A 546 35.31 -34.91 -25.49
N GLY A 547 34.98 -34.31 -26.64
CA GLY A 547 34.65 -35.02 -27.87
C GLY A 547 35.78 -35.90 -28.40
N SER A 548 37.03 -35.59 -28.02
CA SER A 548 38.23 -36.35 -28.35
C SER A 548 38.33 -37.72 -27.63
N ASP A 549 37.70 -37.85 -26.45
CA ASP A 549 37.62 -39.08 -25.66
C ASP A 549 36.16 -39.62 -25.64
N PRO A 550 35.84 -40.61 -26.47
CA PRO A 550 34.50 -41.19 -26.53
C PRO A 550 33.99 -41.75 -25.19
N ARG A 551 34.89 -42.22 -24.31
CA ARG A 551 34.51 -42.78 -22.99
C ARG A 551 33.94 -41.70 -22.09
N ALA A 552 34.52 -40.51 -22.12
CA ALA A 552 34.06 -39.37 -21.34
C ALA A 552 32.68 -38.86 -21.82
N VAL A 553 32.35 -39.01 -23.10
CA VAL A 553 31.05 -38.63 -23.68
C VAL A 553 29.94 -39.61 -23.30
N MET A 554 30.25 -40.87 -22.95
CA MET A 554 29.26 -41.91 -22.66
C MET A 554 28.26 -41.52 -21.56
N VAL A 555 28.68 -40.70 -20.59
CA VAL A 555 27.83 -40.20 -19.49
C VAL A 555 26.58 -39.48 -19.99
N HIS A 556 26.64 -38.89 -21.20
CA HIS A 556 25.55 -38.12 -21.79
C HIS A 556 24.67 -38.93 -22.76
N MET A 557 24.96 -40.22 -22.98
CA MET A 557 24.25 -41.03 -23.99
C MET A 557 22.76 -41.16 -23.71
N SER A 558 22.37 -41.31 -22.45
CA SER A 558 20.96 -41.37 -22.04
C SER A 558 20.17 -40.09 -22.34
N LYS A 559 20.86 -38.94 -22.47
CA LYS A 559 20.24 -37.67 -22.88
C LYS A 559 20.08 -37.55 -24.40
N ILE A 560 20.97 -38.19 -25.17
CA ILE A 560 20.95 -38.18 -26.64
C ILE A 560 19.99 -39.25 -27.18
N ILE A 561 20.03 -40.44 -26.57
CA ILE A 561 19.24 -41.63 -26.91
C ILE A 561 18.58 -42.13 -25.62
N ASP A 562 17.26 -41.91 -25.48
CA ASP A 562 16.46 -42.19 -24.26
C ASP A 562 16.57 -43.64 -23.73
N SER A 563 17.04 -44.58 -24.55
CA SER A 563 17.06 -46.02 -24.23
C SER A 563 18.45 -46.58 -23.94
N VAL A 564 19.51 -45.86 -24.30
CA VAL A 564 20.90 -46.31 -24.18
C VAL A 564 21.56 -45.63 -22.98
N ASP A 565 22.23 -46.41 -22.14
CA ASP A 565 23.02 -45.90 -21.03
C ASP A 565 24.44 -45.55 -21.49
N TYR A 566 25.13 -46.52 -22.11
CA TYR A 566 26.47 -46.33 -22.67
C TYR A 566 26.80 -47.43 -23.71
N PHE A 567 27.91 -47.24 -24.42
CA PHE A 567 28.49 -48.25 -25.31
C PHE A 567 29.77 -48.83 -24.70
N THR A 568 29.98 -50.13 -24.87
CA THR A 568 31.15 -50.84 -24.33
C THR A 568 32.31 -50.77 -25.32
N PHE A 569 33.47 -50.35 -24.82
CA PHE A 569 34.76 -50.34 -25.54
C PHE A 569 35.63 -51.54 -25.19
N ASP A 570 35.48 -52.06 -23.97
CA ASP A 570 36.30 -53.13 -23.43
C ASP A 570 35.81 -54.52 -23.91
N ASP A 571 36.68 -55.53 -23.82
CA ASP A 571 36.38 -56.95 -24.11
C ASP A 571 35.77 -57.22 -25.50
N ASN A 572 36.19 -56.45 -26.52
CA ASN A 572 35.68 -56.60 -27.89
C ASN A 572 36.09 -57.96 -28.51
N PRO A 573 35.13 -58.80 -28.93
CA PRO A 573 35.39 -60.14 -29.48
C PRO A 573 35.87 -60.14 -30.96
N TYR A 574 35.88 -58.98 -31.64
CA TYR A 574 36.27 -58.86 -33.06
C TYR A 574 37.80 -58.62 -33.22
N GLU A 575 38.44 -59.31 -34.18
CA GLU A 575 39.90 -59.23 -34.45
C GLU A 575 40.31 -57.92 -35.15
N SER A 576 40.36 -56.81 -34.41
CA SER A 576 41.15 -55.58 -34.67
C SER A 576 40.68 -54.48 -33.72
N THR A 577 41.16 -54.48 -32.49
CA THR A 577 40.65 -53.58 -31.44
C THR A 577 41.46 -52.30 -31.36
N GLY A 578 40.92 -51.19 -31.86
CA GLY A 578 41.30 -49.85 -31.44
C GLY A 578 40.70 -49.49 -30.09
N GLU A 579 41.36 -48.63 -29.31
CA GLU A 579 40.89 -48.18 -27.97
C GLU A 579 39.53 -47.45 -28.02
N LYS A 580 39.17 -46.93 -29.21
CA LYS A 580 37.94 -46.17 -29.46
C LYS A 580 36.85 -46.96 -30.21
N ASP A 581 37.02 -48.27 -30.35
CA ASP A 581 36.05 -49.11 -31.06
C ASP A 581 34.94 -49.57 -30.11
N VAL A 582 33.69 -49.28 -30.48
CA VAL A 582 32.50 -49.79 -29.79
C VAL A 582 31.91 -50.97 -30.53
N TRP A 583 31.41 -51.96 -29.78
CA TRP A 583 30.87 -53.21 -30.35
C TRP A 583 29.57 -53.68 -29.68
N GLU A 584 29.29 -53.22 -28.47
CA GLU A 584 28.08 -53.55 -27.69
C GLU A 584 27.46 -52.26 -27.15
N MET A 585 26.13 -52.15 -27.23
CA MET A 585 25.37 -51.11 -26.56
C MET A 585 24.67 -51.68 -25.33
N VAL A 586 24.63 -50.88 -24.25
CA VAL A 586 24.00 -51.25 -22.99
C VAL A 586 22.84 -50.30 -22.73
N SER A 587 21.65 -50.84 -22.52
CA SER A 587 20.47 -50.05 -22.16
C SER A 587 20.49 -49.59 -20.71
N ILE A 588 19.65 -48.61 -20.38
CA ILE A 588 19.42 -48.14 -19.00
C ILE A 588 18.87 -49.26 -18.10
N GLN A 589 18.23 -50.28 -18.69
CA GLN A 589 17.76 -51.46 -17.95
C GLN A 589 18.81 -52.59 -17.89
N GLY A 590 20.01 -52.35 -18.41
CA GLY A 590 21.16 -53.25 -18.43
C GLY A 590 21.10 -54.36 -19.48
N GLU A 591 20.13 -54.34 -20.41
CA GLU A 591 20.13 -55.22 -21.58
C GLU A 591 21.32 -54.86 -22.47
N LYS A 592 22.05 -55.89 -22.91
CA LYS A 592 23.23 -55.78 -23.75
C LYS A 592 22.91 -56.23 -25.17
N VAL A 593 23.29 -55.42 -26.17
CA VAL A 593 23.01 -55.69 -27.58
C VAL A 593 24.26 -55.47 -28.41
N ALA A 594 24.68 -56.51 -29.14
CA ALA A 594 25.83 -56.43 -30.05
C ALA A 594 25.48 -55.61 -31.31
N LEU A 595 26.44 -54.82 -31.80
CA LEU A 595 26.26 -53.96 -32.98
C LEU A 595 26.38 -54.70 -34.33
N GLY A 596 26.80 -55.97 -34.32
CA GLY A 596 27.04 -56.79 -35.51
C GLY A 596 28.40 -56.52 -36.16
N GLU A 597 28.81 -55.24 -36.23
CA GLU A 597 30.13 -54.78 -36.65
C GLU A 597 30.65 -53.73 -35.65
N SER A 598 31.96 -53.70 -35.38
CA SER A 598 32.57 -52.68 -34.53
C SER A 598 32.60 -51.31 -35.22
N TYR A 599 32.35 -50.24 -34.47
CA TYR A 599 32.40 -48.86 -34.98
C TYR A 599 33.47 -48.05 -34.24
N THR A 600 34.40 -47.45 -35.00
CA THR A 600 35.46 -46.60 -34.45
C THR A 600 34.93 -45.19 -34.22
N CYS A 601 34.92 -44.74 -32.96
CA CYS A 601 34.52 -43.38 -32.59
C CYS A 601 35.72 -42.43 -32.71
N ASP A 602 36.06 -42.02 -33.93
CA ASP A 602 37.18 -41.10 -34.19
C ASP A 602 36.77 -39.86 -35.00
N GLY A 603 37.53 -38.79 -34.84
CA GLY A 603 37.22 -37.48 -35.42
C GLY A 603 36.21 -36.66 -34.60
N PRO A 604 35.53 -35.68 -35.22
CA PRO A 604 34.60 -34.80 -34.52
C PRO A 604 33.41 -35.55 -33.93
N VAL A 605 33.23 -35.45 -32.60
CA VAL A 605 31.92 -35.19 -31.97
C VAL A 605 30.67 -35.75 -32.66
N GLU A 606 30.01 -34.77 -33.28
CA GLU A 606 28.78 -34.85 -34.04
C GLU A 606 28.81 -35.89 -35.18
N VAL A 607 29.97 -36.13 -35.80
CA VAL A 607 30.09 -37.03 -36.95
C VAL A 607 30.09 -38.49 -36.49
N TRP A 608 30.87 -38.80 -35.45
CA TRP A 608 30.91 -40.16 -34.94
C TRP A 608 29.65 -40.52 -34.16
N LEU A 609 28.99 -39.57 -33.48
CA LEU A 609 27.67 -39.80 -32.86
C LEU A 609 26.59 -40.14 -33.90
N GLU A 610 26.55 -39.41 -35.02
CA GLU A 610 25.64 -39.69 -36.13
C GLU A 610 25.92 -41.07 -36.75
N GLY A 611 27.21 -41.43 -36.92
CA GLY A 611 27.61 -42.76 -37.36
C GLY A 611 27.20 -43.86 -36.37
N LEU A 612 27.36 -43.61 -35.08
CA LEU A 612 26.98 -44.54 -34.00
C LEU A 612 25.48 -44.81 -33.98
N VAL A 613 24.64 -43.78 -34.12
CA VAL A 613 23.17 -43.93 -34.25
C VAL A 613 22.81 -44.77 -35.47
N ARG A 614 23.51 -44.58 -36.59
CA ARG A 614 23.31 -45.39 -37.81
C ARG A 614 23.72 -46.84 -37.62
N CYS A 615 24.83 -47.10 -36.93
CA CYS A 615 25.27 -48.45 -36.58
C CYS A 615 24.27 -49.14 -35.64
N MET A 616 23.77 -48.44 -34.62
CA MET A 616 22.70 -48.92 -33.75
C MET A 616 21.46 -49.33 -34.53
N LYS A 617 20.98 -48.49 -35.46
CA LYS A 617 19.81 -48.82 -36.31
C LYS A 617 20.05 -50.05 -37.19
N ARG A 618 21.26 -50.18 -37.75
CA ARG A 618 21.64 -51.36 -38.55
C ARG A 618 21.68 -52.63 -37.71
N ALA A 619 22.25 -52.56 -36.51
CA ALA A 619 22.30 -53.67 -35.57
C ALA A 619 20.88 -54.15 -35.22
N MET A 620 19.96 -53.23 -34.91
CA MET A 620 18.57 -53.58 -34.62
C MET A 620 17.86 -54.22 -35.81
N ARG A 621 18.06 -53.70 -37.03
CA ARG A 621 17.53 -54.32 -38.26
C ARG A 621 18.07 -55.74 -38.46
N LEU A 622 19.35 -55.97 -38.19
CA LEU A 622 19.98 -57.29 -38.29
C LEU A 622 19.38 -58.26 -37.26
N HIS A 623 19.34 -57.87 -35.99
CA HIS A 623 18.76 -58.70 -34.92
C HIS A 623 17.29 -59.05 -35.18
N ILE A 624 16.48 -58.10 -35.68
CA ILE A 624 15.09 -58.37 -36.07
C ILE A 624 15.03 -59.37 -37.23
N LYS A 625 15.90 -59.23 -38.24
CA LYS A 625 15.97 -60.17 -39.38
C LYS A 625 16.30 -61.58 -38.92
N GLU A 626 17.35 -61.75 -38.12
CA GLU A 626 17.81 -63.04 -37.63
C GLU A 626 16.78 -63.70 -36.70
N SER A 627 16.22 -62.92 -35.77
CA SER A 627 15.13 -63.33 -34.88
C SER A 627 13.88 -63.78 -35.66
N ASN A 628 13.52 -63.07 -36.74
CA ASN A 628 12.38 -63.42 -37.57
C ASN A 628 12.59 -64.75 -38.32
N SER A 629 13.78 -64.97 -38.87
CA SER A 629 14.12 -66.18 -39.62
C SER A 629 14.20 -67.43 -38.72
N SER A 630 14.70 -67.29 -37.48
CA SER A 630 14.89 -68.42 -36.57
C SER A 630 13.65 -68.81 -35.76
N TYR A 631 12.55 -68.05 -35.87
CA TYR A 631 11.34 -68.26 -35.08
C TYR A 631 10.75 -69.68 -35.21
N ILE A 632 10.78 -70.28 -36.40
CA ILE A 632 10.25 -71.63 -36.65
C ILE A 632 11.25 -72.73 -36.24
N GLU A 633 12.55 -72.40 -36.15
CA GLU A 633 13.60 -73.40 -35.95
C GLU A 633 13.63 -73.97 -34.53
N LYS A 634 13.16 -73.19 -33.54
CA LYS A 634 13.27 -73.54 -32.12
C LYS A 634 11.94 -73.33 -31.36
N PRO A 635 11.72 -74.06 -30.26
CA PRO A 635 10.59 -73.82 -29.38
C PRO A 635 10.55 -72.37 -28.89
N ARG A 636 9.36 -71.76 -28.88
CA ARG A 636 9.16 -70.33 -28.53
C ARG A 636 9.70 -69.99 -27.13
N ASN A 637 9.59 -70.90 -26.16
CA ASN A 637 10.10 -70.73 -24.80
C ASN A 637 11.63 -70.67 -24.69
N GLU A 638 12.37 -71.21 -25.68
CA GLU A 638 13.83 -71.11 -25.74
C GLU A 638 14.30 -70.00 -26.68
N TRP A 639 13.55 -69.75 -27.75
CA TRP A 639 13.86 -68.72 -28.75
C TRP A 639 13.85 -67.30 -28.16
N ILE A 640 12.92 -67.00 -27.26
CA ILE A 640 12.78 -65.66 -26.64
C ILE A 640 14.05 -65.16 -25.91
N TYR A 641 14.97 -66.04 -25.51
CA TYR A 641 16.18 -65.66 -24.77
C TYR A 641 17.42 -65.49 -25.66
N GLN A 642 17.31 -65.74 -26.97
CA GLN A 642 18.46 -65.75 -27.89
C GLN A 642 18.73 -64.38 -28.50
N TYR A 643 17.73 -63.50 -28.51
CA TYR A 643 17.78 -62.22 -29.18
C TYR A 643 17.40 -61.09 -28.20
N PRO A 644 17.81 -59.83 -28.49
CA PRO A 644 17.37 -58.67 -27.74
C PRO A 644 15.83 -58.58 -27.67
N CYS A 645 15.30 -58.09 -26.57
CA CYS A 645 13.88 -58.00 -26.28
C CYS A 645 13.09 -57.30 -27.39
N GLN A 646 13.59 -56.17 -27.90
CA GLN A 646 12.93 -55.45 -28.98
C GLN A 646 12.84 -56.30 -30.27
N ALA A 647 13.88 -57.07 -30.60
CA ALA A 647 13.86 -57.96 -31.76
C ALA A 647 12.84 -59.08 -31.59
N VAL A 648 12.81 -59.72 -30.42
CA VAL A 648 11.83 -60.76 -30.06
C VAL A 648 10.40 -60.24 -30.18
N ILE A 649 10.11 -59.04 -29.66
CA ILE A 649 8.78 -58.43 -29.70
C ILE A 649 8.34 -58.17 -31.15
N VAL A 650 9.21 -57.55 -31.96
CA VAL A 650 8.89 -57.23 -33.36
C VAL A 650 8.69 -58.51 -34.17
N SER A 651 9.60 -59.49 -34.06
CA SER A 651 9.46 -60.79 -34.72
C SER A 651 8.18 -61.50 -34.30
N SER A 652 7.82 -61.49 -33.01
CA SER A 652 6.58 -62.08 -32.52
C SER A 652 5.33 -61.41 -33.12
N ARG A 653 5.35 -60.10 -33.37
CA ARG A 653 4.26 -59.36 -34.04
C ARG A 653 4.16 -59.67 -35.54
N ILE A 654 5.31 -59.85 -36.21
CA ILE A 654 5.36 -60.29 -37.61
C ILE A 654 4.76 -61.69 -37.74
N TRP A 655 5.15 -62.61 -36.86
CA TRP A 655 4.63 -63.97 -36.85
C TRP A 655 3.16 -64.05 -36.49
N PHE A 656 2.69 -63.26 -35.53
CA PHE A 656 1.25 -63.14 -35.25
C PHE A 656 0.46 -62.71 -36.50
N THR A 657 0.96 -61.71 -37.23
CA THR A 657 0.32 -61.26 -38.48
C THR A 657 0.30 -62.39 -39.52
N THR A 658 1.41 -63.11 -39.67
CA THR A 658 1.54 -64.25 -40.58
C THR A 658 0.59 -65.41 -40.22
N GLU A 659 0.51 -65.79 -38.95
CA GLU A 659 -0.35 -66.86 -38.45
C GLU A 659 -1.84 -66.54 -38.66
N VAL A 660 -2.25 -65.29 -38.46
CA VAL A 660 -3.63 -64.84 -38.72
C VAL A 660 -3.94 -64.91 -40.22
N HIS A 661 -3.03 -64.48 -41.10
CA HIS A 661 -3.21 -64.62 -42.55
C HIS A 661 -3.27 -66.08 -43.01
N GLN A 662 -2.49 -66.96 -42.40
CA GLN A 662 -2.58 -68.40 -42.64
C GLN A 662 -3.94 -68.96 -42.19
N ALA A 663 -4.49 -68.51 -41.06
CA ALA A 663 -5.81 -68.91 -40.61
C ALA A 663 -6.92 -68.44 -41.57
N PHE A 664 -6.83 -67.23 -42.12
CA PHE A 664 -7.73 -66.78 -43.18
C PHE A 664 -7.61 -67.62 -44.45
N SER A 665 -6.38 -67.93 -44.89
CA SER A 665 -6.14 -68.79 -46.07
C SER A 665 -6.75 -70.18 -45.88
N GLN A 666 -6.63 -70.77 -44.68
CA GLN A 666 -7.25 -72.05 -44.36
C GLN A 666 -8.78 -72.00 -44.40
N ILE A 667 -9.40 -70.90 -43.99
CA ILE A 667 -10.85 -70.69 -44.09
C ILE A 667 -11.28 -70.63 -45.56
N GLU A 668 -10.54 -69.90 -46.41
CA GLU A 668 -10.79 -69.84 -47.86
C GLU A 668 -10.64 -71.21 -48.54
N GLU A 669 -9.69 -72.02 -48.09
CA GLU A 669 -9.49 -73.41 -48.53
C GLU A 669 -10.57 -74.39 -48.02
N GLY A 670 -11.50 -73.93 -47.17
CA GLY A 670 -12.67 -74.68 -46.70
C GLY A 670 -12.57 -75.22 -45.26
N ASN A 671 -11.58 -74.80 -44.47
CA ASN A 671 -11.48 -75.14 -43.04
C ASN A 671 -12.11 -74.04 -42.16
N ASP A 672 -13.42 -74.18 -41.90
CA ASP A 672 -14.19 -73.27 -41.02
C ASP A 672 -13.68 -73.19 -39.56
N MET A 673 -12.73 -74.06 -39.17
CA MET A 673 -12.14 -74.08 -37.83
C MET A 673 -10.78 -73.35 -37.74
N GLY A 674 -10.23 -72.83 -38.84
CA GLY A 674 -8.89 -72.24 -38.89
C GLY A 674 -8.60 -71.20 -37.78
N MET A 675 -9.49 -70.21 -37.61
CA MET A 675 -9.37 -69.19 -36.55
C MET A 675 -9.54 -69.76 -35.14
N LYS A 676 -10.38 -70.78 -34.95
CA LYS A 676 -10.58 -71.43 -33.64
C LYS A 676 -9.37 -72.27 -33.24
N ASP A 677 -8.73 -72.91 -34.20
CA ASP A 677 -7.50 -73.69 -33.99
C ASP A 677 -6.33 -72.74 -33.65
N LEU A 678 -6.20 -71.61 -34.34
CA LEU A 678 -5.25 -70.56 -34.00
C LEU A 678 -5.45 -70.06 -32.56
N LEU A 679 -6.68 -69.73 -32.18
CA LEU A 679 -7.02 -69.30 -30.82
C LEU A 679 -6.65 -70.33 -29.75
N LYS A 680 -6.86 -71.62 -30.04
CA LYS A 680 -6.47 -72.72 -29.14
C LYS A 680 -4.95 -72.80 -28.99
N ASN A 681 -4.21 -72.67 -30.09
CA ASN A 681 -2.76 -72.66 -30.08
C ASN A 681 -2.20 -71.47 -29.29
N GLN A 682 -2.75 -70.27 -29.48
CA GLN A 682 -2.35 -69.07 -28.73
C GLN A 682 -2.60 -69.21 -27.23
N LYS A 683 -3.75 -69.79 -26.82
CA LYS A 683 -4.02 -70.09 -25.40
C LYS A 683 -2.97 -71.05 -24.82
N SER A 684 -2.61 -72.10 -25.56
CA SER A 684 -1.57 -73.05 -25.13
C SER A 684 -0.18 -72.43 -25.04
N GLN A 685 0.19 -71.56 -26.00
CA GLN A 685 1.47 -70.85 -25.96
C GLN A 685 1.52 -69.88 -24.78
N LEU A 686 0.43 -69.15 -24.52
CA LEU A 686 0.32 -68.23 -23.39
C LEU A 686 0.44 -68.96 -22.04
N ASP A 687 -0.23 -70.11 -21.88
CA ASP A 687 -0.09 -70.94 -20.68
C ASP A 687 1.36 -71.42 -20.47
N SER A 688 2.10 -71.67 -21.56
CA SER A 688 3.53 -71.98 -21.50
C SER A 688 4.36 -70.80 -21.02
N LEU A 689 4.13 -69.60 -21.57
CA LEU A 689 4.83 -68.38 -21.17
C LEU A 689 4.53 -67.99 -19.71
N ILE A 690 3.29 -68.18 -19.25
CA ILE A 690 2.90 -67.94 -17.85
C ILE A 690 3.68 -68.87 -16.91
N LYS A 691 3.85 -70.15 -17.28
CA LYS A 691 4.68 -71.09 -16.50
C LYS A 691 6.14 -70.65 -16.45
N GLU A 692 6.69 -70.13 -17.54
CA GLU A 692 8.06 -69.59 -17.59
C GLU A 692 8.26 -68.40 -16.64
N VAL A 693 7.25 -67.54 -16.47
CA VAL A 693 7.30 -66.40 -15.52
C VAL A 693 7.36 -66.84 -14.06
N LEU A 694 6.76 -67.99 -13.72
CA LEU A 694 6.76 -68.53 -12.36
C LEU A 694 8.11 -69.14 -11.96
N LEU A 695 9.00 -69.39 -12.93
CA LEU A 695 10.36 -69.85 -12.67
C LEU A 695 11.25 -68.71 -12.17
N ASP A 696 12.32 -69.05 -11.46
CA ASP A 696 13.30 -68.06 -11.06
C ASP A 696 14.11 -67.62 -12.28
N ARG A 697 14.05 -66.31 -12.58
CA ARG A 697 14.58 -65.69 -13.80
C ARG A 697 15.20 -64.35 -13.43
N THR A 698 16.17 -63.92 -14.23
CA THR A 698 16.77 -62.58 -14.06
C THR A 698 15.69 -61.49 -14.20
N SER A 699 15.91 -60.34 -13.56
CA SER A 699 14.92 -59.24 -13.60
C SER A 699 14.63 -58.78 -15.04
N GLN A 700 15.60 -58.84 -15.94
CA GLN A 700 15.44 -58.47 -17.35
C GLN A 700 14.58 -59.48 -18.10
N ALA A 701 14.91 -60.78 -17.97
CA ALA A 701 14.14 -61.87 -18.57
C ALA A 701 12.67 -61.84 -18.10
N ARG A 702 12.41 -61.55 -16.82
CA ARG A 702 11.05 -61.42 -16.29
C ARG A 702 10.29 -60.24 -16.91
N LYS A 703 10.93 -59.08 -17.05
CA LYS A 703 10.32 -57.90 -17.70
C LYS A 703 10.02 -58.15 -19.18
N MET A 704 10.94 -58.78 -19.91
CA MET A 704 10.71 -59.20 -21.31
C MET A 704 9.51 -60.15 -21.41
N LEU A 705 9.45 -61.18 -20.55
CA LEU A 705 8.31 -62.11 -20.51
C LEU A 705 6.99 -61.40 -20.22
N VAL A 706 6.95 -60.48 -19.25
CA VAL A 706 5.75 -59.69 -18.95
C VAL A 706 5.33 -58.84 -20.15
N HIS A 707 6.29 -58.21 -20.85
CA HIS A 707 6.02 -57.46 -22.07
C HIS A 707 5.40 -58.36 -23.15
N LEU A 708 6.03 -59.50 -23.44
CA LEU A 708 5.55 -60.44 -24.45
C LEU A 708 4.16 -60.99 -24.10
N ILE A 709 3.93 -61.38 -22.84
CA ILE A 709 2.62 -61.85 -22.35
C ILE A 709 1.55 -60.78 -22.51
N THR A 710 1.87 -59.51 -22.26
CA THR A 710 0.92 -58.40 -22.40
C THR A 710 0.46 -58.26 -23.86
N ILE A 711 1.40 -58.35 -24.81
CA ILE A 711 1.10 -58.33 -26.25
C ILE A 711 0.31 -59.58 -26.66
N ASP A 712 0.73 -60.76 -26.23
CA ASP A 712 0.07 -62.03 -26.57
C ASP A 712 -1.36 -62.11 -26.03
N VAL A 713 -1.62 -61.58 -24.83
CA VAL A 713 -2.96 -61.44 -24.25
C VAL A 713 -3.85 -60.60 -25.16
N HIS A 714 -3.35 -59.47 -25.63
CA HIS A 714 -4.08 -58.60 -26.55
C HIS A 714 -4.31 -59.29 -27.92
N ASN A 715 -3.28 -59.93 -28.49
CA ASN A 715 -3.40 -60.69 -29.74
C ASN A 715 -4.45 -61.81 -29.64
N ARG A 716 -4.47 -62.54 -28.53
CA ARG A 716 -5.46 -63.59 -28.23
C ARG A 716 -6.87 -63.02 -28.09
N ASP A 717 -7.02 -61.82 -27.52
CA ASP A 717 -8.32 -61.13 -27.43
C ASP A 717 -8.83 -60.65 -28.79
N ILE A 718 -7.93 -60.21 -29.69
CA ILE A 718 -8.26 -59.90 -31.09
C ILE A 718 -8.80 -61.14 -31.79
N VAL A 719 -8.07 -62.26 -31.75
CA VAL A 719 -8.50 -63.51 -32.41
C VAL A 719 -9.79 -64.05 -31.80
N GLN A 720 -9.94 -63.97 -30.47
CA GLN A 720 -11.20 -64.32 -29.80
C GLN A 720 -12.37 -63.49 -30.34
N THR A 721 -12.19 -62.17 -30.50
CA THR A 721 -13.20 -61.29 -31.08
C THR A 721 -13.53 -61.68 -32.52
N MET A 722 -12.54 -62.02 -33.35
CA MET A 722 -12.76 -62.49 -34.72
C MET A 722 -13.54 -63.80 -34.78
N VAL A 723 -13.28 -64.73 -33.87
CA VAL A 723 -14.02 -65.99 -33.74
C VAL A 723 -15.47 -65.74 -33.32
N ASP A 724 -15.68 -64.84 -32.36
CA ASP A 724 -17.01 -64.50 -31.83
C ASP A 724 -17.87 -63.79 -32.90
N GLU A 725 -17.25 -62.88 -33.68
CA GLU A 725 -17.86 -62.15 -34.79
C GLU A 725 -17.95 -62.96 -36.11
N ARG A 726 -17.34 -64.16 -36.15
CA ARG A 726 -17.27 -65.04 -37.33
C ARG A 726 -16.68 -64.36 -38.57
N ILE A 727 -15.55 -63.72 -38.38
CA ILE A 727 -14.84 -63.03 -39.47
C ILE A 727 -14.11 -64.06 -40.35
N ASP A 728 -14.39 -63.99 -41.66
CA ASP A 728 -13.90 -64.92 -42.68
C ASP A 728 -13.06 -64.25 -43.77
N ALA A 729 -13.02 -62.91 -43.82
CA ALA A 729 -12.28 -62.14 -44.81
C ALA A 729 -11.14 -61.31 -44.21
N VAL A 730 -10.00 -61.25 -44.90
CA VAL A 730 -8.82 -60.44 -44.50
C VAL A 730 -9.14 -58.95 -44.52
N GLU A 731 -10.04 -58.50 -45.40
CA GLU A 731 -10.45 -57.10 -45.56
C GLU A 731 -11.36 -56.62 -44.42
N ALA A 732 -11.77 -57.50 -43.50
CA ALA A 732 -12.63 -57.14 -42.38
C ALA A 732 -12.00 -56.05 -41.51
N PHE A 733 -12.79 -55.02 -41.20
CA PHE A 733 -12.31 -53.87 -40.44
C PHE A 733 -11.76 -54.25 -39.06
N SER A 734 -12.34 -55.25 -38.38
CA SER A 734 -11.84 -55.72 -37.08
C SER A 734 -10.38 -56.22 -37.14
N TRP A 735 -9.92 -56.74 -38.30
CA TRP A 735 -8.52 -57.07 -38.54
C TRP A 735 -7.72 -55.89 -39.07
N GLN A 736 -8.25 -55.18 -40.08
CA GLN A 736 -7.55 -54.07 -40.72
C GLN A 736 -7.24 -52.94 -39.74
N SER A 737 -8.08 -52.74 -38.72
CA SER A 737 -7.90 -51.74 -37.66
C SER A 737 -6.75 -52.02 -36.70
N GLN A 738 -6.17 -53.21 -36.73
CA GLN A 738 -5.04 -53.60 -35.86
C GLN A 738 -3.69 -53.18 -36.47
N LEU A 739 -2.69 -53.01 -35.60
CA LEU A 739 -1.32 -52.74 -36.01
C LEU A 739 -0.64 -54.04 -36.48
N ARG A 740 -0.43 -54.16 -37.78
CA ARG A 740 0.05 -55.39 -38.45
C ARG A 740 1.47 -55.21 -38.95
N TYR A 741 2.29 -56.24 -38.79
CA TYR A 741 3.72 -56.20 -39.10
C TYR A 741 4.03 -57.19 -40.22
N TYR A 742 4.73 -56.72 -41.24
CA TYR A 742 5.10 -57.49 -42.41
C TYR A 742 6.61 -57.40 -42.60
N TRP A 743 7.25 -58.52 -42.89
CA TRP A 743 8.66 -58.54 -43.24
C TRP A 743 8.83 -58.65 -44.75
N ASP A 744 9.41 -57.61 -45.36
CA ASP A 744 9.82 -57.59 -46.76
C ASP A 744 11.35 -57.70 -46.84
N GLU A 745 11.89 -58.61 -47.66
CA GLU A 745 13.34 -58.82 -47.75
C GLU A 745 14.11 -57.60 -48.29
N GLN A 746 13.46 -56.73 -49.08
CA GLN A 746 14.09 -55.53 -49.66
C GLN A 746 13.86 -54.30 -48.77
N LYS A 747 12.61 -54.05 -48.35
CA LYS A 747 12.20 -52.87 -47.57
C LYS A 747 12.38 -53.04 -46.06
N GLY A 748 12.40 -54.27 -45.56
CA GLY A 748 12.45 -54.61 -44.15
C GLY A 748 11.06 -54.70 -43.50
N ASN A 749 10.97 -54.40 -42.20
CA ASN A 749 9.74 -54.41 -41.43
C ASN A 749 8.80 -53.25 -41.79
N GLU A 750 7.69 -53.59 -42.43
CA GLU A 750 6.59 -52.70 -42.79
C GLU A 750 5.44 -52.84 -41.78
N ILE A 751 4.96 -51.73 -41.27
CA ILE A 751 3.88 -51.65 -40.29
C ILE A 751 2.65 -51.06 -40.98
N ARG A 752 1.54 -51.80 -40.97
CA ARG A 752 0.27 -51.39 -41.59
C ARG A 752 -0.86 -51.32 -40.58
N ILE A 753 -1.67 -50.28 -40.68
CA ILE A 753 -2.89 -50.10 -39.88
C ILE A 753 -3.93 -49.37 -40.71
N ALA A 754 -5.11 -49.98 -40.83
CA ALA A 754 -6.11 -49.64 -41.84
C ALA A 754 -5.47 -49.50 -43.24
N ASP A 755 -5.53 -48.31 -43.83
CA ASP A 755 -4.95 -47.94 -45.12
C ASP A 755 -3.65 -47.12 -45.02
N ALA A 756 -3.02 -47.09 -43.84
CA ALA A 756 -1.71 -46.47 -43.60
C ALA A 756 -0.60 -47.51 -43.52
N ASP A 757 0.52 -47.21 -44.16
CA ASP A 757 1.75 -48.00 -44.18
C ASP A 757 2.97 -47.16 -43.76
N PHE A 758 3.83 -47.77 -42.94
CA PHE A 758 5.04 -47.15 -42.42
C PHE A 758 6.19 -48.16 -42.45
N ILE A 759 7.42 -47.67 -42.61
CA ILE A 759 8.62 -48.49 -42.44
C ILE A 759 9.15 -48.26 -41.03
N ASN A 760 9.51 -49.34 -40.33
CA ASN A 760 10.14 -49.23 -39.02
C ASN A 760 11.49 -48.52 -39.14
N ASP A 761 11.78 -47.55 -38.26
CA ASP A 761 13.02 -46.75 -38.34
C ASP A 761 14.20 -47.41 -37.59
N TYR A 762 13.96 -48.57 -36.97
CA TYR A 762 14.93 -49.44 -36.29
C TYR A 762 15.71 -48.77 -35.16
N GLU A 763 15.20 -47.68 -34.59
CA GLU A 763 15.81 -47.10 -33.41
C GLU A 763 15.71 -48.06 -32.22
N TYR A 764 16.77 -48.15 -31.41
CA TYR A 764 16.76 -48.97 -30.22
C TYR A 764 15.96 -48.27 -29.12
N ILE A 765 14.88 -48.93 -28.70
CA ILE A 765 13.91 -48.45 -27.71
C ILE A 765 14.12 -49.08 -26.32
N GLY A 766 15.01 -50.08 -26.26
CA GLY A 766 15.34 -50.77 -25.02
C GLY A 766 14.20 -51.56 -24.40
N LEU A 767 14.47 -52.10 -23.22
CA LEU A 767 13.54 -52.91 -22.44
C LEU A 767 12.63 -52.02 -21.60
N CYS A 768 11.73 -51.31 -22.28
CA CYS A 768 10.73 -50.45 -21.66
C CYS A 768 9.46 -51.21 -21.24
N GLY A 769 8.75 -50.68 -20.24
CA GLY A 769 7.47 -51.24 -19.80
C GLY A 769 6.42 -51.17 -20.91
N CYS A 770 5.64 -52.24 -21.07
CA CYS A 770 4.55 -52.32 -22.03
C CYS A 770 3.31 -51.60 -21.46
N LEU A 771 2.71 -50.70 -22.24
CA LEU A 771 1.38 -50.17 -21.93
C LEU A 771 0.35 -51.26 -22.23
N VAL A 772 -0.56 -51.54 -21.29
CA VAL A 772 -1.64 -52.50 -21.54
C VAL A 772 -2.55 -51.92 -22.63
N ILE A 773 -2.60 -52.59 -23.78
CA ILE A 773 -3.38 -52.14 -24.93
C ILE A 773 -4.87 -52.38 -24.65
N THR A 774 -5.66 -51.31 -24.75
CA THR A 774 -7.11 -51.34 -24.58
C THR A 774 -7.79 -50.95 -25.88
N LYS A 775 -9.10 -51.21 -26.00
CA LYS A 775 -9.90 -50.71 -27.14
C LYS A 775 -9.81 -49.19 -27.34
N LEU A 776 -9.53 -48.42 -26.28
CA LEU A 776 -9.31 -46.98 -26.41
C LEU A 776 -7.95 -46.68 -27.03
N THR A 777 -6.91 -47.38 -26.60
CA THR A 777 -5.56 -47.31 -27.17
C THR A 777 -5.57 -47.64 -28.66
N ASP A 778 -6.26 -48.70 -29.09
CA ASP A 778 -6.39 -49.07 -30.51
C ASP A 778 -7.02 -47.94 -31.34
N ARG A 779 -8.09 -47.33 -30.82
CA ARG A 779 -8.71 -46.17 -31.48
C ARG A 779 -7.76 -44.98 -31.58
N CYS A 780 -6.94 -44.75 -30.56
CA CYS A 780 -5.91 -43.72 -30.60
C CYS A 780 -4.85 -44.05 -31.65
N TYR A 781 -4.35 -45.29 -31.73
CA TYR A 781 -3.39 -45.70 -32.75
C TYR A 781 -3.91 -45.48 -34.17
N ILE A 782 -5.15 -45.89 -34.47
CA ILE A 782 -5.78 -45.63 -35.77
C ILE A 782 -5.80 -44.13 -36.05
N THR A 783 -6.25 -43.31 -35.10
CA THR A 783 -6.36 -41.86 -35.30
C THR A 783 -5.00 -41.21 -35.56
N LEU A 784 -3.98 -41.55 -34.77
CA LEU A 784 -2.64 -40.98 -34.88
C LEU A 784 -1.94 -41.42 -36.18
N THR A 785 -2.04 -42.70 -36.53
CA THR A 785 -1.47 -43.21 -37.78
C THR A 785 -2.14 -42.63 -39.03
N GLN A 786 -3.46 -42.41 -38.99
CA GLN A 786 -4.16 -41.71 -40.06
C GLN A 786 -3.73 -40.24 -40.17
N ALA A 787 -3.50 -39.55 -39.05
CA ALA A 787 -2.96 -38.19 -39.07
C ALA A 787 -1.59 -38.13 -39.75
N LEU A 788 -0.68 -39.05 -39.42
CA LEU A 788 0.64 -39.15 -40.07
C LEU A 788 0.53 -39.38 -41.57
N ARG A 789 -0.34 -40.30 -41.99
CA ARG A 789 -0.58 -40.56 -43.41
C ARG A 789 -1.06 -39.31 -44.15
N LEU A 790 -1.88 -38.49 -43.49
CA LEU A 790 -2.35 -37.20 -44.02
C LEU A 790 -1.31 -36.08 -43.91
N ASN A 791 -0.09 -36.37 -43.44
CA ASN A 791 0.96 -35.40 -43.13
C ASN A 791 0.49 -34.31 -42.15
N GLN A 792 -0.25 -34.72 -41.11
CA GLN A 792 -0.76 -33.86 -40.04
C GLN A 792 -0.23 -34.32 -38.68
N GLY A 793 -0.20 -33.40 -37.73
CA GLY A 793 -0.02 -33.72 -36.31
C GLY A 793 -1.31 -34.25 -35.68
N GLY A 794 -1.22 -34.70 -34.43
CA GLY A 794 -2.38 -35.18 -33.66
C GLY A 794 -2.46 -34.56 -32.27
N ALA A 795 -3.69 -34.43 -31.78
CA ALA A 795 -3.99 -33.82 -30.48
C ALA A 795 -4.81 -34.75 -29.57
N PRO A 796 -4.20 -35.76 -28.91
CA PRO A 796 -4.86 -36.50 -27.86
C PRO A 796 -5.34 -35.57 -26.72
N ALA A 797 -6.65 -35.48 -26.53
CA ALA A 797 -7.28 -34.65 -25.51
C ALA A 797 -8.10 -35.50 -24.53
N GLY A 798 -8.01 -35.18 -23.24
CA GLY A 798 -8.73 -35.89 -22.18
C GLY A 798 -8.22 -35.51 -20.78
N PRO A 799 -8.86 -36.00 -19.71
CA PRO A 799 -8.46 -35.69 -18.33
C PRO A 799 -6.98 -35.98 -18.04
N ALA A 800 -6.43 -35.34 -17.01
CA ALA A 800 -5.05 -35.59 -16.58
C ALA A 800 -4.88 -37.06 -16.12
N GLY A 801 -3.72 -37.66 -16.41
CA GLY A 801 -3.39 -39.02 -15.97
C GLY A 801 -4.06 -40.16 -16.75
N THR A 802 -4.73 -39.91 -17.87
CA THR A 802 -5.41 -40.95 -18.67
C THR A 802 -4.51 -41.64 -19.72
N GLY A 803 -3.18 -41.55 -19.59
CA GLY A 803 -2.25 -42.25 -20.49
C GLY A 803 -2.05 -41.62 -21.87
N LYS A 804 -2.32 -40.31 -22.05
CA LYS A 804 -2.28 -39.63 -23.36
C LYS A 804 -0.87 -39.61 -23.95
N THR A 805 0.08 -39.09 -23.18
CA THR A 805 1.50 -39.00 -23.52
C THR A 805 2.10 -40.40 -23.69
N GLU A 806 1.71 -41.32 -22.82
CA GLU A 806 2.13 -42.72 -22.82
C GLU A 806 1.66 -43.44 -24.07
N THR A 807 0.44 -43.17 -24.55
CA THR A 807 -0.10 -43.76 -25.79
C THR A 807 0.69 -43.29 -27.01
N THR A 808 1.02 -42.00 -27.10
CA THR A 808 1.85 -41.45 -28.18
C THR A 808 3.27 -42.03 -28.14
N LYS A 809 3.88 -42.08 -26.94
CA LYS A 809 5.21 -42.65 -26.75
C LYS A 809 5.22 -44.12 -27.16
N ASP A 810 4.23 -44.88 -26.72
CA ASP A 810 4.10 -46.31 -27.04
C ASP A 810 3.90 -46.57 -28.54
N LEU A 811 3.11 -45.76 -29.24
CA LEU A 811 3.00 -45.85 -30.71
C LEU A 811 4.34 -45.59 -31.42
N ALA A 812 5.08 -44.57 -31.00
CA ALA A 812 6.40 -44.25 -31.56
C ALA A 812 7.38 -45.42 -31.40
N ARG A 813 7.36 -46.05 -30.22
CA ARG A 813 8.15 -47.25 -29.92
C ARG A 813 7.79 -48.42 -30.84
N ASN A 814 6.51 -48.66 -31.06
CA ASN A 814 6.03 -49.68 -31.99
C ASN A 814 6.50 -49.43 -33.43
N MET A 815 6.70 -48.16 -33.82
CA MET A 815 7.28 -47.75 -35.10
C MET A 815 8.82 -47.74 -35.12
N GLY A 816 9.47 -47.94 -33.97
CA GLY A 816 10.94 -47.88 -33.87
C GLY A 816 11.50 -46.47 -34.06
N ILE A 817 10.77 -45.43 -33.62
CA ILE A 817 11.15 -44.02 -33.72
C ILE A 817 11.33 -43.43 -32.31
N ALA A 818 12.37 -42.62 -32.08
CA ALA A 818 12.50 -41.86 -30.83
C ALA A 818 11.36 -40.86 -30.61
N CYS A 819 10.81 -40.84 -29.39
CA CYS A 819 9.79 -39.87 -28.99
C CYS A 819 10.27 -39.06 -27.78
N TYR A 820 10.53 -37.77 -28.02
CA TYR A 820 10.91 -36.79 -27.01
C TYR A 820 9.65 -36.14 -26.43
N VAL A 821 9.55 -36.10 -25.11
CA VAL A 821 8.41 -35.49 -24.40
C VAL A 821 8.86 -34.16 -23.81
N PHE A 822 8.17 -33.07 -24.17
CA PHE A 822 8.44 -31.73 -23.68
C PHE A 822 7.27 -31.27 -22.81
N ASN A 823 7.53 -30.92 -21.55
CA ASN A 823 6.51 -30.38 -20.66
C ASN A 823 6.37 -28.87 -20.91
N CYS A 824 5.21 -28.44 -21.40
CA CYS A 824 4.99 -27.04 -21.75
C CYS A 824 4.70 -26.17 -20.52
N SER A 825 5.25 -24.96 -20.51
CA SER A 825 5.01 -23.93 -19.49
C SER A 825 4.66 -22.59 -20.13
N ASP A 826 4.12 -21.68 -19.33
CA ASP A 826 3.83 -20.29 -19.70
C ASP A 826 5.09 -19.47 -20.02
N GLN A 827 6.25 -19.92 -19.55
CA GLN A 827 7.56 -19.31 -19.79
C GLN A 827 8.22 -19.77 -21.11
N MET A 828 7.62 -20.72 -21.85
CA MET A 828 8.19 -21.16 -23.12
C MET A 828 8.07 -20.09 -24.21
N ASN A 829 9.21 -19.79 -24.85
CA ASN A 829 9.29 -18.83 -25.95
C ASN A 829 9.17 -19.52 -27.33
N TYR A 830 8.64 -18.81 -28.33
CA TYR A 830 8.54 -19.26 -29.72
C TYR A 830 9.91 -19.59 -30.34
N ILE A 831 10.99 -18.99 -29.83
CA ILE A 831 12.37 -19.30 -30.28
C ILE A 831 12.76 -20.69 -29.81
N THR A 832 12.55 -21.01 -28.53
CA THR A 832 12.87 -22.33 -27.95
C THR A 832 12.05 -23.43 -28.63
N LEU A 833 10.74 -23.22 -28.80
CA LEU A 833 9.88 -24.17 -29.51
C LEU A 833 10.30 -24.32 -30.97
N GLY A 834 10.66 -23.22 -31.64
CA GLY A 834 11.21 -23.25 -32.99
C GLY A 834 12.46 -24.12 -33.11
N GLN A 835 13.39 -24.02 -32.16
CA GLN A 835 14.59 -24.86 -32.12
C GLN A 835 14.27 -26.35 -31.89
N ILE A 836 13.29 -26.65 -31.05
CA ILE A 836 12.81 -28.03 -30.86
C ILE A 836 12.21 -28.58 -32.16
N PHE A 837 11.32 -27.83 -32.82
CA PHE A 837 10.70 -28.25 -34.08
C PHE A 837 11.72 -28.45 -35.20
N LYS A 838 12.75 -27.59 -35.24
CA LYS A 838 13.89 -27.73 -36.15
C LYS A 838 14.64 -29.04 -35.90
N GLY A 839 14.96 -29.35 -34.64
CA GLY A 839 15.57 -30.62 -34.25
C GLY A 839 14.72 -31.84 -34.61
N LEU A 840 13.39 -31.77 -34.40
CA LEU A 840 12.47 -32.85 -34.76
C LEU A 840 12.42 -33.07 -36.29
N ALA A 841 12.31 -32.00 -37.07
CA ALA A 841 12.27 -32.07 -38.54
C ALA A 841 13.57 -32.64 -39.13
N MET A 842 14.72 -32.21 -38.60
CA MET A 842 16.04 -32.63 -39.07
C MET A 842 16.45 -34.03 -38.56
N SER A 843 15.94 -34.49 -37.42
CA SER A 843 16.22 -35.84 -36.91
C SER A 843 15.22 -36.90 -37.38
N GLY A 844 14.02 -36.49 -37.78
CA GLY A 844 12.92 -37.42 -38.08
C GLY A 844 12.30 -38.06 -36.84
N SER A 845 12.57 -37.51 -35.66
CA SER A 845 12.05 -37.99 -34.38
C SER A 845 10.63 -37.46 -34.11
N TRP A 846 9.96 -38.04 -33.12
CA TRP A 846 8.66 -37.57 -32.67
C TRP A 846 8.79 -36.64 -31.47
N GLY A 847 7.99 -35.59 -31.45
CA GLY A 847 7.84 -34.69 -30.31
C GLY A 847 6.45 -34.77 -29.73
N CYS A 848 6.33 -35.02 -28.42
CA CYS A 848 5.08 -34.95 -27.68
C CYS A 848 5.13 -33.75 -26.73
N PHE A 849 4.34 -32.72 -27.01
CA PHE A 849 4.24 -31.52 -26.21
C PHE A 849 3.13 -31.70 -25.18
N ASP A 850 3.54 -32.00 -23.95
CA ASP A 850 2.65 -32.29 -22.85
C ASP A 850 2.10 -30.99 -22.24
N GLU A 851 0.81 -30.99 -21.94
CA GLU A 851 0.11 -29.81 -21.41
C GLU A 851 0.26 -28.55 -22.28
N PHE A 852 0.15 -28.74 -23.60
CA PHE A 852 0.36 -27.70 -24.62
C PHE A 852 -0.48 -26.43 -24.37
N ASN A 853 -1.63 -26.58 -23.73
CA ASN A 853 -2.53 -25.49 -23.34
C ASN A 853 -2.04 -24.63 -22.14
N ARG A 854 -0.78 -24.76 -21.74
CA ARG A 854 -0.12 -23.81 -20.82
C ARG A 854 0.65 -22.70 -21.53
N ILE A 855 0.87 -22.83 -22.83
CA ILE A 855 1.59 -21.83 -23.63
C ILE A 855 0.68 -20.61 -23.82
N SER A 856 1.27 -19.41 -23.76
CA SER A 856 0.55 -18.16 -23.99
C SER A 856 0.02 -18.06 -25.44
N ILE A 857 -1.13 -17.40 -25.60
CA ILE A 857 -1.80 -17.26 -26.91
C ILE A 857 -0.89 -16.55 -27.93
N GLU A 858 -0.11 -15.56 -27.49
CA GLU A 858 0.83 -14.82 -28.35
C GLU A 858 1.90 -15.74 -28.94
N VAL A 859 2.46 -16.65 -28.14
CA VAL A 859 3.46 -17.63 -28.60
C VAL A 859 2.81 -18.69 -29.49
N LEU A 860 1.59 -19.14 -29.16
CA LEU A 860 0.85 -20.13 -29.95
C LEU A 860 0.62 -19.68 -31.40
N SER A 861 0.31 -18.40 -31.63
CA SER A 861 0.11 -17.87 -32.98
C SER A 861 1.37 -18.01 -33.86
N VAL A 862 2.56 -17.79 -33.28
CA VAL A 862 3.83 -17.94 -33.99
C VAL A 862 4.16 -19.41 -34.21
N VAL A 863 3.95 -20.24 -33.19
CA VAL A 863 4.17 -21.69 -33.24
C VAL A 863 3.29 -22.37 -34.28
N ALA A 864 2.03 -21.96 -34.43
CA ALA A 864 1.14 -22.48 -35.48
C ALA A 864 1.70 -22.23 -36.89
N THR A 865 2.34 -21.07 -37.11
CA THR A 865 2.99 -20.75 -38.38
C THR A 865 4.25 -21.61 -38.59
N GLN A 866 5.04 -21.81 -37.53
CA GLN A 866 6.22 -22.69 -37.56
C GLN A 866 5.82 -24.12 -37.93
N VAL A 867 4.92 -24.75 -37.16
CA VAL A 867 4.44 -26.11 -37.41
C VAL A 867 3.79 -26.22 -38.79
N GLY A 868 2.97 -25.24 -39.18
CA GLY A 868 2.36 -25.18 -40.51
C GLY A 868 3.37 -25.21 -41.66
N SER A 869 4.52 -24.54 -41.52
CA SER A 869 5.60 -24.58 -42.51
C SER A 869 6.15 -26.00 -42.69
N ILE A 870 6.36 -26.73 -41.59
CA ILE A 870 6.88 -28.11 -41.60
C ILE A 870 5.85 -29.06 -42.22
N LEU A 871 4.59 -28.98 -41.81
CA LEU A 871 3.52 -29.83 -42.35
C LEU A 871 3.28 -29.58 -43.84
N ASN A 872 3.35 -28.32 -44.29
CA ASN A 872 3.27 -28.00 -45.71
C ASN A 872 4.45 -28.58 -46.49
N ALA A 873 5.67 -28.50 -45.94
CA ALA A 873 6.85 -29.10 -46.57
C ALA A 873 6.75 -30.63 -46.67
N LEU A 874 6.18 -31.31 -45.67
CA LEU A 874 5.89 -32.75 -45.70
C LEU A 874 4.87 -33.09 -46.79
N LYS A 875 3.78 -32.30 -46.88
CA LYS A 875 2.72 -32.47 -47.89
C LYS A 875 3.23 -32.25 -49.32
N GLU A 876 4.16 -31.31 -49.50
CA GLU A 876 4.83 -31.03 -50.77
C GLU A 876 5.97 -32.02 -51.07
N HIS A 877 6.23 -32.98 -50.19
CA HIS A 877 7.26 -34.01 -50.36
C HIS A 877 8.69 -33.45 -50.51
N LYS A 878 8.97 -32.30 -49.89
CA LYS A 878 10.29 -31.65 -49.92
C LYS A 878 11.31 -32.40 -49.05
N GLU A 879 12.55 -32.49 -49.53
CA GLU A 879 13.69 -33.00 -48.75
C GLU A 879 14.40 -31.89 -47.96
N ARG A 880 14.29 -30.65 -48.45
CA ARG A 880 14.80 -29.42 -47.83
C ARG A 880 13.79 -28.31 -47.94
N PHE A 881 13.70 -27.48 -46.90
CA PHE A 881 12.80 -26.34 -46.88
C PHE A 881 13.35 -25.23 -45.97
N ARG A 882 12.78 -24.03 -46.12
CA ARG A 882 13.16 -22.87 -45.31
C ARG A 882 12.30 -22.81 -44.05
N PHE A 883 12.95 -22.82 -42.89
CA PHE A 883 12.32 -22.74 -41.57
C PHE A 883 13.06 -21.69 -40.72
N MET A 884 12.34 -20.72 -40.16
CA MET A 884 12.90 -19.59 -39.40
C MET A 884 14.08 -18.90 -40.13
N ASP A 885 13.86 -18.59 -41.41
CA ASP A 885 14.84 -17.97 -42.33
C ASP A 885 16.06 -18.80 -42.71
N GLU A 886 16.18 -20.03 -42.22
CA GLU A 886 17.27 -20.97 -42.54
C GLU A 886 16.81 -22.14 -43.39
N GLU A 887 17.68 -22.68 -44.26
CA GLU A 887 17.40 -23.90 -45.02
C GLU A 887 17.81 -25.13 -44.21
N ILE A 888 16.85 -26.04 -43.98
CA ILE A 888 17.07 -27.28 -43.20
C ILE A 888 16.62 -28.52 -43.97
N THR A 889 17.18 -29.67 -43.61
CA THR A 889 16.74 -30.99 -44.10
C THR A 889 15.47 -31.44 -43.39
N LEU A 890 14.63 -32.19 -44.09
CA LEU A 890 13.37 -32.71 -43.57
C LEU A 890 13.32 -34.23 -43.69
N HIS A 891 13.20 -34.91 -42.56
CA HIS A 891 12.95 -36.35 -42.50
C HIS A 891 11.45 -36.60 -42.38
N ARG A 892 10.90 -37.44 -43.27
CA ARG A 892 9.45 -37.72 -43.37
C ARG A 892 8.87 -38.45 -42.17
N SER A 893 9.71 -39.10 -41.36
CA SER A 893 9.29 -39.80 -40.15
C SER A 893 8.90 -38.87 -39.00
N VAL A 894 9.13 -37.56 -39.13
CA VAL A 894 8.82 -36.57 -38.08
C VAL A 894 7.34 -36.60 -37.71
N GLY A 895 7.07 -36.62 -36.41
CA GLY A 895 5.73 -36.59 -35.84
C GLY A 895 5.63 -35.53 -34.76
N MET A 896 4.59 -34.70 -34.82
CA MET A 896 4.35 -33.64 -33.83
C MET A 896 3.00 -33.85 -33.16
N TRP A 897 3.04 -34.07 -31.86
CA TRP A 897 1.90 -34.47 -31.05
C TRP A 897 1.72 -33.49 -29.91
N ILE A 898 0.48 -33.10 -29.64
CA ILE A 898 0.16 -32.25 -28.50
C ILE A 898 -0.79 -33.00 -27.57
N THR A 899 -0.64 -32.86 -26.26
CA THR A 899 -1.63 -33.34 -25.31
C THR A 899 -2.30 -32.16 -24.61
N MET A 900 -3.60 -32.29 -24.40
CA MET A 900 -4.40 -31.24 -23.79
C MET A 900 -5.30 -31.83 -22.70
N ASN A 901 -5.49 -31.05 -21.62
CA ASN A 901 -6.50 -31.31 -20.60
C ASN A 901 -7.58 -30.22 -20.71
N PRO A 902 -8.70 -30.47 -21.42
CA PRO A 902 -9.79 -29.51 -21.54
C PRO A 902 -10.46 -29.22 -20.19
N GLY A 903 -10.91 -27.99 -19.98
CA GLY A 903 -11.72 -27.61 -18.80
C GLY A 903 -10.95 -27.41 -17.49
N TYR A 904 -9.61 -27.42 -17.51
CA TYR A 904 -8.78 -27.10 -16.34
C TYR A 904 -8.53 -25.59 -16.21
N ALA A 905 -8.70 -25.02 -15.02
CA ALA A 905 -8.49 -23.60 -14.77
C ALA A 905 -7.02 -23.18 -15.02
N GLY A 906 -6.82 -22.00 -15.61
CA GLY A 906 -5.49 -21.46 -15.91
C GLY A 906 -4.85 -21.99 -17.21
N ARG A 907 -5.65 -22.58 -18.11
CA ARG A 907 -5.19 -23.09 -19.40
C ARG A 907 -5.83 -22.33 -20.56
N THR A 908 -5.07 -22.12 -21.63
CA THR A 908 -5.51 -21.47 -22.86
C THR A 908 -6.36 -22.44 -23.69
N GLU A 909 -7.42 -21.93 -24.33
CA GLU A 909 -8.27 -22.74 -25.24
C GLU A 909 -7.74 -22.75 -26.67
#